data_AF-A0A4Y9Z3F8-F1
#
_entry.id   AF-A0A4Y9Z3F8-F1
#
_cell.length_a   1.000
_cell.length_b   1.000
_cell.length_c   1.000
_cell.angle_alpha   90.00
_cell.angle_beta   90.00
_cell.angle_gamma   90.00
#
_symmetry.space_group_name_H-M   'P 1'
#
loop_
_entity.id
_entity.type
_entity.pdbx_description
1 polymer ?
#
loop_
_entity_poly.entity_id
_entity_poly.type
_entity_poly.pdbx_seq_one_letter_code
_entity_poly.pdbx_strand_id
1 'polypeptide(L)'
;MARSGQVHDSEAQAVMNLDSDSDENQDVFVQDDGRPIKFYLHDISAAFADPLTKKIQAHGGKITSQEKKAAVILVTKSKHYDALTSNHGTGAHPQVHMSQWIDECIKKKRMVHLKPPTRTSSSTAVPTRGKQNSRRAAVPFSEMDRFNLCRWIAEKVPDKKKGGRNGNKIYQDLEDSYQKGGKYCWANRHTWQSWKEHYKRNQDALDKVIDKIVAYGPSEMSKDDRRRLIRMLITGVDEKVVNLHRVRNKKSERAHAYIGSDKEDNTRHPGARDDEGKDSDEEEEFDSDNWEVPDEPILMAHVGQKRRMSSADSRDYDSPAKKTKTVAEDRTQRFIPKDDEEEVYDRCNSDPLLPEWPEHVPEDQFSPHKSFPGPHSASNREGRALPSSPQSANPTQRNDDDDESEEEIEIKLEIEGKGQVQIQSAKKLARSRSPSIEIIEGPFPSRPQETGKADRMPVVFETMEHDKEGDQDGGSIEGIIMSIFPNLNADCTALILQRLDTPTLLSLCCVCRTASNASSPYLAARVDITDDGEPKFIRMFCIWVLSKKLCGSIRALCFTYRSRTAGDMQTGSYAEMLADVFAAATSLRSVTLAGTMPPRLIFALGTLPSFTTLSLTNAGRAALTATASLHQLRSFSLSVPHHDIHPTFFADVAGALNASSQLEELRLSITLLPGMNIIPVFDLRPFIFPNVRLLSLSGESDPARLYLDENAPPLAMVPQFPNITSIEVLKNFELSPSDTWPHLTSAKGAVPAIVGLAQHHALTRVVVTNMLYGATVCRDLLDALQHCPVENLSVQSAFGGQYYDSYPLPWLLRSLATALPALRNLEITIDGVSCKLDQILQQDTASAFSSFQKLRWFSWHMTPKAKGDAGDAYRLYDRMKAIRHLLQASSSIQYFGLRIFKRLGDVTYHESCWRKCTGAEALGSWEGISVEEFWQAKSSLV
;
A
#
# COMPACT_ATOMS: atom_id res chain seq x y z
N MET A 1 -78.94 66.11 23.71
CA MET A 1 -79.38 64.83 24.34
C MET A 1 -78.19 64.35 25.16
N ALA A 2 -78.10 64.69 26.46
CA ALA A 2 -78.53 63.85 27.60
C ALA A 2 -77.67 62.57 27.75
N ARG A 3 -77.00 62.25 28.86
CA ARG A 3 -77.03 62.81 30.24
C ARG A 3 -75.68 62.54 30.99
N SER A 4 -75.20 63.56 31.71
CA SER A 4 -74.65 63.59 33.09
C SER A 4 -74.02 62.35 33.78
N GLY A 5 -72.89 62.55 34.48
CA GLY A 5 -72.49 61.70 35.62
C GLY A 5 -71.03 61.84 36.11
N GLN A 6 -70.71 62.85 36.94
CA GLN A 6 -69.53 62.84 37.82
C GLN A 6 -69.91 62.25 39.19
N VAL A 7 -69.06 61.40 39.79
CA VAL A 7 -68.91 61.28 41.26
C VAL A 7 -67.43 60.97 41.64
N HIS A 8 -67.04 61.58 42.76
CA HIS A 8 -65.80 61.63 43.53
C HIS A 8 -65.07 60.33 43.97
N ASP A 9 -63.75 60.51 44.15
CA ASP A 9 -62.88 60.22 45.32
C ASP A 9 -62.44 58.82 45.83
N SER A 10 -61.10 58.75 46.01
CA SER A 10 -60.34 58.32 47.20
C SER A 10 -59.90 56.86 47.47
N GLU A 11 -58.57 56.74 47.51
CA GLU A 11 -57.69 56.05 48.48
C GLU A 11 -57.49 54.51 48.52
N ALA A 12 -56.26 54.19 48.99
CA ALA A 12 -55.76 52.94 49.60
C ALA A 12 -55.31 51.74 48.72
N GLN A 13 -53.97 51.71 48.51
CA GLN A 13 -53.06 50.56 48.69
C GLN A 13 -53.54 49.12 48.38
N ALA A 14 -52.91 48.49 47.37
CA ALA A 14 -52.44 47.10 47.46
C ALA A 14 -51.25 46.85 46.52
N VAL A 15 -50.12 46.37 47.07
CA VAL A 15 -48.97 45.88 46.30
C VAL A 15 -49.25 44.44 45.86
N MET A 16 -49.27 44.15 44.56
CA MET A 16 -48.99 42.81 44.03
C MET A 16 -48.29 42.90 42.68
N ASN A 17 -47.12 42.25 42.58
CA ASN A 17 -46.49 41.94 41.30
C ASN A 17 -47.32 40.88 40.58
N LEU A 18 -47.50 41.05 39.26
CA LEU A 18 -47.94 39.98 38.38
C LEU A 18 -46.86 39.81 37.30
N ASP A 19 -46.01 38.82 37.50
CA ASP A 19 -45.08 38.35 36.49
C ASP A 19 -45.87 37.83 35.29
N SER A 20 -45.65 38.45 34.13
CA SER A 20 -46.28 38.06 32.88
C SER A 20 -45.49 36.92 32.25
N ASP A 21 -45.87 35.68 32.57
CA ASP A 21 -45.37 34.45 31.92
C ASP A 21 -45.76 34.41 30.42
N SER A 22 -45.06 35.20 29.60
CA SER A 22 -44.97 34.96 28.16
C SER A 22 -44.03 33.79 27.95
N ASP A 23 -44.58 32.56 27.95
CA ASP A 23 -43.84 31.32 27.73
C ASP A 23 -43.36 31.28 26.26
N GLU A 24 -42.23 31.94 26.01
CA GLU A 24 -41.64 32.10 24.69
C GLU A 24 -41.42 30.73 24.03
N ASN A 25 -41.86 30.64 22.78
CA ASN A 25 -41.89 29.40 22.02
C ASN A 25 -40.47 29.03 21.56
N GLN A 26 -39.66 28.47 22.46
CA GLN A 26 -38.24 28.24 22.24
C GLN A 26 -37.97 27.25 21.10
N ASP A 27 -37.01 27.61 20.25
CA ASP A 27 -36.54 26.88 19.06
C ASP A 27 -35.65 25.68 19.46
N VAL A 28 -36.26 24.65 20.04
CA VAL A 28 -35.57 23.46 20.56
C VAL A 28 -34.85 22.63 19.47
N PHE A 29 -35.28 22.73 18.21
CA PHE A 29 -34.78 21.93 17.09
C PHE A 29 -34.06 22.75 16.01
N VAL A 30 -33.39 23.82 16.43
CA VAL A 30 -32.47 24.61 15.58
C VAL A 30 -31.03 24.26 15.95
N GLN A 31 -30.14 24.23 14.95
CA GLN A 31 -28.70 24.02 15.14
C GLN A 31 -28.01 25.30 15.63
N ASP A 32 -26.80 25.19 16.18
CA ASP A 32 -26.01 26.34 16.63
C ASP A 32 -25.71 27.36 15.50
N ASP A 33 -25.83 26.97 14.23
CA ASP A 33 -25.71 27.83 13.05
C ASP A 33 -27.05 28.47 12.59
N GLY A 34 -28.11 28.34 13.38
CA GLY A 34 -29.45 28.88 13.09
C GLY A 34 -30.26 28.04 12.11
N ARG A 35 -29.78 26.87 11.65
CA ARG A 35 -30.52 26.06 10.66
C ARG A 35 -31.48 25.05 11.32
N PRO A 36 -32.68 24.84 10.75
CA PRO A 36 -33.64 23.89 11.28
C PRO A 36 -33.15 22.45 11.11
N ILE A 37 -33.21 21.66 12.18
CA ILE A 37 -32.81 20.25 12.19
C ILE A 37 -33.77 19.43 11.32
N LYS A 38 -33.21 18.57 10.46
CA LYS A 38 -33.98 17.78 9.49
C LYS A 38 -34.39 16.43 10.08
N PHE A 39 -35.69 16.14 10.05
CA PHE A 39 -36.28 14.91 10.57
C PHE A 39 -36.90 14.05 9.46
N TYR A 40 -36.68 12.74 9.49
CA TYR A 40 -37.36 11.77 8.64
C TYR A 40 -38.26 10.87 9.49
N LEU A 41 -39.52 10.68 9.07
CA LEU A 41 -40.52 9.89 9.78
C LEU A 41 -40.60 8.49 9.15
N HIS A 42 -39.99 7.48 9.77
CA HIS A 42 -39.91 6.13 9.21
C HIS A 42 -41.06 5.25 9.70
N ASP A 43 -41.92 4.81 8.77
CA ASP A 43 -43.08 3.93 8.99
C ASP A 43 -44.03 4.40 10.12
N ILE A 44 -44.30 5.72 10.13
CA ILE A 44 -45.29 6.37 10.99
C ILE A 44 -46.56 6.60 10.16
N SER A 45 -47.72 6.14 10.63
CA SER A 45 -49.00 6.38 9.94
C SER A 45 -49.42 7.85 10.02
N ALA A 46 -50.14 8.34 9.01
CA ALA A 46 -50.52 9.75 8.86
C ALA A 46 -51.12 10.36 10.15
N ALA A 47 -52.02 9.63 10.81
CA ALA A 47 -52.65 10.06 12.08
C ALA A 47 -51.67 10.38 13.23
N PHE A 48 -50.47 9.77 13.23
CA PHE A 48 -49.39 10.09 14.17
C PHE A 48 -48.32 11.01 13.55
N ALA A 49 -48.19 11.04 12.22
CA ALA A 49 -47.24 11.89 11.51
C ALA A 49 -47.66 13.37 11.57
N ASP A 50 -48.94 13.71 11.43
CA ASP A 50 -49.40 15.11 11.40
C ASP A 50 -49.21 15.84 12.75
N PRO A 51 -49.58 15.26 13.92
CA PRO A 51 -49.32 15.90 15.21
C PRO A 51 -47.82 16.04 15.50
N LEU A 52 -47.03 15.02 15.13
CA LEU A 52 -45.59 15.02 15.34
C LEU A 52 -44.89 16.05 14.43
N THR A 53 -45.34 16.19 13.18
CA THR A 53 -44.87 17.20 12.23
C THR A 53 -45.14 18.62 12.74
N LYS A 54 -46.38 18.90 13.16
CA LYS A 54 -46.73 20.19 13.77
C LYS A 54 -45.88 20.49 15.00
N LYS A 55 -45.63 19.49 15.85
CA LYS A 55 -44.82 19.63 17.07
C LYS A 55 -43.34 19.87 16.77
N ILE A 56 -42.76 19.21 15.77
CA ILE A 56 -41.38 19.46 15.32
C ILE A 56 -41.25 20.87 14.74
N GLN A 57 -42.20 21.28 13.89
CA GLN A 57 -42.19 22.60 13.23
C GLN A 57 -42.42 23.76 14.20
N ALA A 58 -43.28 23.59 15.20
CA ALA A 58 -43.55 24.60 16.23
C ALA A 58 -42.34 24.91 17.13
N HIS A 59 -41.30 24.08 17.11
CA HIS A 59 -40.04 24.25 17.85
C HIS A 59 -38.81 24.32 16.89
N GLY A 60 -39.00 24.85 15.68
CA GLY A 60 -37.92 25.17 14.75
C GLY A 60 -37.34 24.02 13.92
N GLY A 61 -37.91 22.82 13.96
CA GLY A 61 -37.46 21.67 13.17
C GLY A 61 -38.12 21.58 11.78
N LYS A 62 -37.51 20.82 10.85
CA LYS A 62 -38.03 20.62 9.47
C LYS A 62 -38.14 19.15 9.09
N ILE A 63 -39.31 18.72 8.60
CA ILE A 63 -39.47 17.37 8.03
C ILE A 63 -38.82 17.28 6.65
N THR A 64 -38.19 16.15 6.34
CA THR A 64 -37.69 15.79 5.02
C THR A 64 -38.26 14.45 4.57
N SER A 65 -38.50 14.29 3.27
CA SER A 65 -38.89 13.02 2.64
C SER A 65 -37.70 12.12 2.31
N GLN A 66 -36.47 12.59 2.47
CA GLN A 66 -35.25 11.86 2.10
C GLN A 66 -34.46 11.47 3.36
N GLU A 67 -34.43 10.17 3.68
CA GLU A 67 -33.69 9.61 4.83
C GLU A 67 -32.23 10.08 4.88
N LYS A 68 -31.53 10.06 3.73
CA LYS A 68 -30.13 10.50 3.59
C LYS A 68 -29.89 12.00 3.86
N LYS A 69 -30.94 12.83 3.93
CA LYS A 69 -30.87 14.28 4.23
C LYS A 69 -31.34 14.62 5.64
N ALA A 70 -31.79 13.64 6.41
CA ALA A 70 -32.14 13.85 7.81
C ALA A 70 -30.89 13.94 8.69
N ALA A 71 -31.00 14.69 9.78
CA ALA A 71 -30.10 14.57 10.93
C ALA A 71 -30.64 13.53 11.92
N VAL A 72 -31.98 13.39 12.03
CA VAL A 72 -32.67 12.46 12.92
C VAL A 72 -33.73 11.64 12.16
N ILE A 73 -33.74 10.32 12.33
CA ILE A 73 -34.83 9.43 11.93
C ILE A 73 -35.69 9.12 13.16
N LEU A 74 -37.01 9.28 13.03
CA LEU A 74 -37.99 9.00 14.05
C LEU A 74 -38.77 7.72 13.72
N VAL A 75 -38.93 6.86 14.71
CA VAL A 75 -39.71 5.62 14.63
C VAL A 75 -40.72 5.50 15.77
N THR A 76 -41.83 4.81 15.52
CA THR A 76 -42.86 4.49 16.54
C THR A 76 -42.76 3.05 17.05
N LYS A 77 -42.29 2.10 16.23
CA LYS A 77 -42.22 0.67 16.57
C LYS A 77 -40.78 0.26 16.88
N SER A 78 -40.56 -0.37 18.03
CA SER A 78 -39.23 -0.83 18.49
C SER A 78 -38.48 -1.73 17.49
N LYS A 79 -39.20 -2.51 16.67
CA LYS A 79 -38.58 -3.34 15.63
C LYS A 79 -37.84 -2.53 14.57
N HIS A 80 -38.31 -1.33 14.21
CA HIS A 80 -37.62 -0.46 13.26
C HIS A 80 -36.46 0.29 13.93
N TYR A 81 -36.57 0.60 15.23
CA TYR A 81 -35.48 1.19 16.00
C TYR A 81 -34.23 0.30 15.97
N ASP A 82 -34.36 -0.97 16.34
CA ASP A 82 -33.22 -1.91 16.37
C ASP A 82 -32.61 -2.11 14.97
N ALA A 83 -33.46 -2.26 13.94
CA ALA A 83 -33.02 -2.45 12.56
C ALA A 83 -32.28 -1.23 11.99
N LEU A 84 -32.83 -0.02 12.15
CA LEU A 84 -32.20 1.21 11.67
C LEU A 84 -30.95 1.57 12.46
N THR A 85 -30.94 1.33 13.78
CA THR A 85 -29.73 1.51 14.62
C THR A 85 -28.62 0.56 14.18
N SER A 86 -28.95 -0.67 13.77
CA SER A 86 -27.98 -1.61 13.20
C SER A 86 -27.47 -1.17 11.82
N ASN A 87 -28.28 -0.50 11.01
CA ASN A 87 -27.91 -0.05 9.67
C ASN A 87 -27.07 1.23 9.67
N HIS A 88 -27.42 2.21 10.51
CA HIS A 88 -26.72 3.49 10.62
C HIS A 88 -25.55 3.46 11.63
N GLY A 89 -25.52 2.48 12.53
CA GLY A 89 -24.42 2.27 13.47
C GLY A 89 -24.35 3.32 14.60
N THR A 90 -23.57 3.03 15.64
CA THR A 90 -23.59 3.79 16.91
C THR A 90 -22.93 5.18 16.86
N GLY A 91 -22.70 5.75 15.67
CA GLY A 91 -21.97 7.01 15.51
C GLY A 91 -22.00 7.65 14.11
N ALA A 92 -22.86 7.20 13.19
CA ALA A 92 -23.07 7.91 11.93
C ALA A 92 -24.30 8.84 12.01
N HIS A 93 -24.36 9.82 11.11
CA HIS A 93 -25.59 10.55 10.80
C HIS A 93 -26.33 9.80 9.68
N PRO A 94 -27.67 9.67 9.73
CA PRO A 94 -28.61 10.21 10.73
C PRO A 94 -28.69 9.42 12.06
N GLN A 95 -29.04 10.11 13.16
CA GLN A 95 -29.32 9.50 14.46
C GLN A 95 -30.74 8.91 14.51
N VAL A 96 -30.92 7.71 15.07
CA VAL A 96 -32.23 7.03 15.16
C VAL A 96 -32.82 7.19 16.56
N HIS A 97 -34.05 7.71 16.66
CA HIS A 97 -34.76 7.93 17.93
C HIS A 97 -36.24 7.49 17.87
N MET A 98 -36.81 7.15 19.03
CA MET A 98 -38.25 6.89 19.17
C MET A 98 -39.04 8.20 19.16
N SER A 99 -40.30 8.21 18.70
CA SER A 99 -41.12 9.44 18.62
C SER A 99 -41.26 10.21 19.95
N GLN A 100 -41.33 9.50 21.09
CA GLN A 100 -41.39 10.08 22.45
C GLN A 100 -40.17 10.97 22.79
N TRP A 101 -39.06 10.83 22.07
CA TRP A 101 -37.87 11.65 22.24
C TRP A 101 -38.12 13.15 22.05
N ILE A 102 -39.05 13.51 21.15
CA ILE A 102 -39.41 14.89 20.86
C ILE A 102 -40.06 15.53 22.08
N ASP A 103 -40.93 14.79 22.77
CA ASP A 103 -41.59 15.24 24.00
C ASP A 103 -40.57 15.51 25.11
N GLU A 104 -39.53 14.68 25.21
CA GLU A 104 -38.41 14.89 26.15
C GLU A 104 -37.56 16.11 25.82
N CYS A 105 -37.28 16.37 24.53
CA CYS A 105 -36.50 17.54 24.12
C CYS A 105 -37.24 18.84 24.41
N ILE A 106 -38.52 18.90 24.05
CA ILE A 106 -39.39 20.05 24.31
C ILE A 106 -39.55 20.27 25.82
N LYS A 107 -39.83 19.22 26.59
CA LYS A 107 -39.97 19.30 28.06
C LYS A 107 -38.69 19.81 28.75
N LYS A 108 -37.51 19.52 28.20
CA LYS A 108 -36.22 19.98 28.74
C LYS A 108 -35.71 21.27 28.08
N LYS A 109 -36.52 21.88 27.20
CA LYS A 109 -36.20 23.08 26.39
C LYS A 109 -34.82 23.02 25.70
N ARG A 110 -34.38 21.81 25.28
CA ARG A 110 -33.11 21.57 24.56
C ARG A 110 -33.10 20.18 23.91
N MET A 111 -32.33 20.00 22.84
CA MET A 111 -32.06 18.64 22.34
C MET A 111 -31.38 17.77 23.39
N VAL A 112 -31.95 16.59 23.64
CA VAL A 112 -31.46 15.62 24.62
C VAL A 112 -30.78 14.50 23.87
N HIS A 113 -29.46 14.32 23.98
CA HIS A 113 -28.86 13.08 23.50
C HIS A 113 -29.30 11.91 24.39
N LEU A 114 -30.36 11.20 23.98
CA LEU A 114 -30.84 10.01 24.68
C LEU A 114 -29.79 8.91 24.54
N LYS A 115 -29.34 8.43 25.70
CA LYS A 115 -28.62 7.16 25.79
C LYS A 115 -29.64 6.05 25.52
N PRO A 116 -29.31 5.01 24.74
CA PRO A 116 -30.24 3.90 24.51
C PRO A 116 -30.67 3.30 25.85
N PRO A 117 -31.97 3.02 26.07
CA PRO A 117 -32.46 2.58 27.37
C PRO A 117 -31.87 1.21 27.73
N THR A 118 -30.94 1.21 28.70
CA THR A 118 -30.45 -0.01 29.33
C THR A 118 -31.64 -0.72 29.98
N ARG A 119 -32.02 -1.89 29.45
CA ARG A 119 -33.12 -2.72 30.00
C ARG A 119 -32.87 -3.01 31.47
N THR A 120 -33.56 -2.29 32.34
CA THR A 120 -33.61 -2.57 33.78
C THR A 120 -34.37 -3.87 33.98
N SER A 121 -33.62 -4.96 34.21
CA SER A 121 -34.16 -6.28 34.49
C SER A 121 -34.69 -6.35 35.93
N SER A 122 -35.83 -5.71 36.17
CA SER A 122 -36.58 -5.75 37.43
C SER A 122 -37.97 -6.35 37.21
N SER A 123 -38.02 -7.66 37.04
CA SER A 123 -39.26 -8.45 37.14
C SER A 123 -39.02 -9.62 38.08
N THR A 124 -39.61 -9.55 39.27
CA THR A 124 -39.48 -10.54 40.35
C THR A 124 -40.22 -11.82 39.97
N ALA A 125 -39.52 -12.76 39.33
CA ALA A 125 -40.04 -14.09 39.02
C ALA A 125 -39.08 -15.17 39.53
N VAL A 126 -39.65 -16.16 40.22
CA VAL A 126 -38.94 -17.25 40.91
C VAL A 126 -38.05 -18.04 39.92
N PRO A 127 -36.78 -18.34 40.26
CA PRO A 127 -35.84 -18.89 39.29
C PRO A 127 -36.15 -20.36 38.96
N THR A 128 -36.73 -20.61 37.78
CA THR A 128 -36.81 -21.96 37.23
C THR A 128 -35.40 -22.42 36.82
N ARG A 129 -34.90 -23.43 37.53
CA ARG A 129 -33.55 -23.95 37.44
C ARG A 129 -33.34 -24.71 36.13
N GLY A 130 -32.53 -24.19 35.21
CA GLY A 130 -31.96 -24.99 34.11
C GLY A 130 -32.09 -24.42 32.69
N LYS A 131 -31.22 -23.46 32.35
CA LYS A 131 -30.62 -23.35 31.01
C LYS A 131 -29.31 -22.59 31.13
N GLN A 132 -28.19 -23.28 30.97
CA GLN A 132 -26.88 -22.64 30.94
C GLN A 132 -26.79 -21.82 29.64
N ASN A 133 -26.92 -20.50 29.74
CA ASN A 133 -26.55 -19.60 28.65
C ASN A 133 -25.13 -19.95 28.21
N SER A 134 -24.93 -20.20 26.92
CA SER A 134 -23.61 -20.54 26.36
C SER A 134 -22.60 -19.51 26.81
N ARG A 135 -21.59 -19.95 27.59
CA ARG A 135 -20.54 -19.05 28.08
C ARG A 135 -19.88 -18.42 26.85
N ARG A 136 -20.04 -17.10 26.67
CA ARG A 136 -19.34 -16.36 25.62
C ARG A 136 -17.85 -16.66 25.79
N ALA A 137 -17.18 -17.06 24.72
CA ALA A 137 -15.76 -17.36 24.76
C ALA A 137 -14.99 -16.17 25.35
N ALA A 138 -14.12 -16.43 26.32
CA ALA A 138 -13.39 -15.37 27.00
C ALA A 138 -12.43 -14.71 26.01
N VAL A 139 -12.69 -13.45 25.67
CA VAL A 139 -11.83 -12.66 24.77
C VAL A 139 -10.48 -12.41 25.49
N PRO A 140 -9.33 -12.63 24.85
CA PRO A 140 -8.03 -12.29 25.44
C PRO A 140 -7.77 -10.78 25.39
N PHE A 141 -7.11 -10.25 26.42
CA PHE A 141 -6.71 -8.85 26.52
C PHE A 141 -5.57 -8.52 25.54
N SER A 142 -5.88 -7.72 24.51
CA SER A 142 -4.88 -7.21 23.57
C SER A 142 -3.98 -6.15 24.20
N GLU A 143 -2.84 -5.87 23.59
CA GLU A 143 -1.89 -4.84 24.05
C GLU A 143 -2.54 -3.45 24.13
N MET A 144 -3.42 -3.14 23.17
CA MET A 144 -4.17 -1.90 23.15
C MET A 144 -5.17 -1.79 24.30
N ASP A 145 -5.81 -2.91 24.68
CA ASP A 145 -6.69 -2.98 25.86
C ASP A 145 -5.90 -2.65 27.14
N ARG A 146 -4.69 -3.21 27.28
CA ARG A 146 -3.79 -2.97 28.43
C ARG A 146 -3.32 -1.51 28.49
N PHE A 147 -2.88 -0.96 27.36
CA PHE A 147 -2.46 0.45 27.29
C PHE A 147 -3.59 1.41 27.62
N ASN A 148 -4.79 1.15 27.09
CA ASN A 148 -5.97 1.96 27.37
C ASN A 148 -6.41 1.86 28.85
N LEU A 149 -6.28 0.67 29.48
CA LEU A 149 -6.50 0.49 30.91
C LEU A 149 -5.48 1.30 31.74
N CYS A 150 -4.19 1.24 31.40
CA CYS A 150 -3.17 2.08 32.04
C CYS A 150 -3.50 3.57 31.93
N ARG A 151 -3.94 4.03 30.74
CA ARG A 151 -4.32 5.43 30.53
C ARG A 151 -5.53 5.83 31.39
N TRP A 152 -6.55 4.98 31.51
CA TRP A 152 -7.71 5.22 32.37
C TRP A 152 -7.32 5.30 33.85
N ILE A 153 -6.47 4.38 34.32
CA ILE A 153 -6.02 4.38 35.72
C ILE A 153 -5.14 5.61 36.01
N ALA A 154 -4.27 6.01 35.08
CA ALA A 154 -3.51 7.26 35.17
C ALA A 154 -4.41 8.51 35.23
N GLU A 155 -5.51 8.54 34.46
CA GLU A 155 -6.47 9.65 34.43
C GLU A 155 -7.27 9.76 35.75
N LYS A 156 -7.65 8.63 36.37
CA LYS A 156 -8.54 8.62 37.56
C LYS A 156 -7.81 8.52 38.90
N VAL A 157 -6.71 7.78 38.97
CA VAL A 157 -5.94 7.53 40.20
C VAL A 157 -4.43 7.61 39.88
N PRO A 158 -3.93 8.83 39.59
CA PRO A 158 -2.54 9.04 39.19
C PRO A 158 -1.55 8.63 40.28
N ASP A 159 -1.84 8.94 41.55
CA ASP A 159 -0.94 8.64 42.66
C ASP A 159 -1.20 7.24 43.27
N LYS A 160 -0.23 6.33 43.12
CA LYS A 160 -0.26 4.98 43.71
C LYS A 160 -0.36 4.99 45.24
N LYS A 161 0.21 6.00 45.92
CA LYS A 161 0.27 6.07 47.39
C LYS A 161 -1.09 6.37 48.03
N LYS A 162 -1.98 7.07 47.32
CA LYS A 162 -3.36 7.34 47.77
C LYS A 162 -4.28 6.11 47.72
N GLY A 163 -3.76 4.96 47.29
CA GLY A 163 -4.54 3.73 47.13
C GLY A 163 -5.47 3.80 45.92
N GLY A 164 -6.63 3.14 45.98
CA GLY A 164 -7.69 3.31 44.98
C GLY A 164 -7.52 2.53 43.66
N ARG A 165 -6.30 2.31 43.13
CA ARG A 165 -6.09 1.55 41.87
C ARG A 165 -6.69 0.12 41.91
N ASN A 166 -6.82 -0.48 43.10
CA ASN A 166 -7.44 -1.79 43.34
C ASN A 166 -8.93 -1.73 43.81
N GLY A 167 -9.53 -0.54 43.91
CA GLY A 167 -10.94 -0.38 44.30
C GLY A 167 -11.89 -0.84 43.19
N ASN A 168 -13.09 -1.33 43.53
CA ASN A 168 -14.07 -1.74 42.52
C ASN A 168 -14.56 -0.55 41.67
N LYS A 169 -14.69 0.62 42.31
CA LYS A 169 -15.34 1.80 41.73
C LYS A 169 -14.67 2.29 40.44
N ILE A 170 -13.34 2.30 40.33
CA ILE A 170 -12.63 2.76 39.11
C ILE A 170 -12.91 1.89 37.87
N TYR A 171 -13.18 0.59 38.06
CA TYR A 171 -13.52 -0.35 36.98
C TYR A 171 -15.01 -0.33 36.66
N GLN A 172 -15.85 -0.11 37.67
CA GLN A 172 -17.28 0.15 37.48
C GLN A 172 -17.48 1.46 36.71
N ASP A 173 -16.79 2.53 37.12
CA ASP A 173 -16.78 3.83 36.43
C ASP A 173 -16.25 3.73 34.97
N LEU A 174 -15.37 2.77 34.66
CA LEU A 174 -14.89 2.50 33.29
C LEU A 174 -16.01 1.89 32.42
N GLU A 175 -16.68 0.85 32.91
CA GLU A 175 -17.81 0.19 32.23
C GLU A 175 -19.02 1.14 32.12
N ASP A 176 -19.29 1.89 33.19
CA ASP A 176 -20.29 2.96 33.24
C ASP A 176 -19.96 4.08 32.25
N SER A 177 -18.70 4.48 32.07
CA SER A 177 -18.33 5.54 31.12
C SER A 177 -18.64 5.16 29.68
N TYR A 178 -18.46 3.88 29.33
CA TYR A 178 -18.93 3.34 28.06
C TYR A 178 -20.45 3.40 27.95
N GLN A 179 -21.18 2.86 28.93
CA GLN A 179 -22.66 2.87 28.93
C GLN A 179 -23.24 4.30 28.92
N LYS A 180 -22.55 5.25 29.57
CA LYS A 180 -23.02 6.62 29.78
C LYS A 180 -22.69 7.57 28.63
N GLY A 181 -21.95 7.17 27.59
CA GLY A 181 -21.71 8.07 26.46
C GLY A 181 -20.88 7.52 25.29
N GLY A 182 -20.68 6.20 25.17
CA GLY A 182 -19.88 5.60 24.10
C GLY A 182 -18.38 5.88 24.16
N LYS A 183 -17.95 6.83 25.00
CA LYS A 183 -16.55 7.14 25.30
C LYS A 183 -15.89 5.85 25.84
N TYR A 184 -14.71 5.52 25.32
CA TYR A 184 -13.98 4.28 25.65
C TYR A 184 -14.70 2.98 25.20
N CYS A 185 -15.11 2.89 23.93
CA CYS A 185 -15.76 1.70 23.32
C CYS A 185 -15.03 0.35 23.55
N TRP A 186 -13.71 0.37 23.78
CA TRP A 186 -12.90 -0.80 24.11
C TRP A 186 -13.23 -1.40 25.49
N ALA A 187 -13.78 -0.61 26.43
CA ALA A 187 -14.10 -1.07 27.78
C ALA A 187 -15.12 -2.22 27.79
N ASN A 188 -16.07 -2.22 26.85
CA ASN A 188 -17.13 -3.24 26.74
C ASN A 188 -16.64 -4.63 26.30
N ARG A 189 -15.36 -4.78 25.94
CA ARG A 189 -14.78 -6.07 25.52
C ARG A 189 -14.64 -7.07 26.68
N HIS A 190 -14.53 -6.57 27.91
CA HIS A 190 -14.39 -7.37 29.13
C HIS A 190 -15.23 -6.72 30.24
N THR A 191 -15.72 -7.50 31.20
CA THR A 191 -16.49 -6.93 32.33
C THR A 191 -15.58 -6.20 33.31
N TRP A 192 -16.11 -5.28 34.12
CA TRP A 192 -15.33 -4.58 35.14
C TRP A 192 -14.57 -5.51 36.10
N GLN A 193 -15.12 -6.69 36.43
CA GLN A 193 -14.41 -7.68 37.25
C GLN A 193 -13.19 -8.26 36.51
N SER A 194 -13.34 -8.51 35.21
CA SER A 194 -12.26 -9.02 34.36
C SER A 194 -11.13 -7.99 34.21
N TRP A 195 -11.48 -6.70 34.03
CA TRP A 195 -10.50 -5.61 34.03
C TRP A 195 -9.74 -5.49 35.36
N LYS A 196 -10.46 -5.54 36.49
CA LYS A 196 -9.85 -5.51 37.83
C LYS A 196 -8.89 -6.69 38.05
N GLU A 197 -9.33 -7.90 37.72
CA GLU A 197 -8.53 -9.11 37.90
C GLU A 197 -7.32 -9.14 36.96
N HIS A 198 -7.46 -8.61 35.73
CA HIS A 198 -6.33 -8.42 34.82
C HIS A 198 -5.32 -7.42 35.37
N TYR A 199 -5.77 -6.26 35.91
CA TYR A 199 -4.88 -5.31 36.56
C TYR A 199 -4.15 -5.95 37.76
N LYS A 200 -4.89 -6.61 38.66
CA LYS A 200 -4.34 -7.25 39.86
C LYS A 200 -3.26 -8.30 39.52
N ARG A 201 -3.43 -9.08 38.46
CA ARG A 201 -2.45 -10.11 38.03
C ARG A 201 -1.22 -9.53 37.34
N ASN A 202 -1.30 -8.33 36.77
CA ASN A 202 -0.24 -7.70 35.99
C ASN A 202 0.22 -6.38 36.63
N GLN A 203 -0.01 -6.22 37.95
CA GLN A 203 0.06 -4.93 38.61
C GLN A 203 1.42 -4.25 38.43
N ASP A 204 2.53 -4.98 38.60
CA ASP A 204 3.88 -4.42 38.50
C ASP A 204 4.26 -3.96 37.09
N ALA A 205 3.73 -4.62 36.05
CA ALA A 205 3.95 -4.22 34.65
C ALA A 205 3.08 -3.01 34.28
N LEU A 206 1.81 -3.02 34.69
CA LEU A 206 0.86 -1.95 34.40
C LEU A 206 1.18 -0.68 35.20
N ASP A 207 1.61 -0.79 36.46
CA ASP A 207 2.00 0.36 37.30
C ASP A 207 3.21 1.11 36.70
N LYS A 208 4.24 0.41 36.21
CA LYS A 208 5.37 1.06 35.49
C LYS A 208 4.92 1.91 34.31
N VAL A 209 3.89 1.46 33.59
CA VAL A 209 3.31 2.20 32.45
C VAL A 209 2.47 3.37 32.95
N ILE A 210 1.58 3.15 33.92
CA ILE A 210 0.75 4.19 34.54
C ILE A 210 1.63 5.33 35.06
N ASP A 211 2.70 5.01 35.79
CA ASP A 211 3.58 6.02 36.39
C ASP A 211 4.34 6.83 35.32
N LYS A 212 4.67 6.24 34.15
CA LYS A 212 5.16 7.00 32.97
C LYS A 212 4.06 7.86 32.35
N ILE A 213 2.83 7.35 32.17
CA ILE A 213 1.70 8.14 31.63
C ILE A 213 1.39 9.36 32.52
N VAL A 214 1.46 9.19 33.85
CA VAL A 214 1.28 10.29 34.82
C VAL A 214 2.39 11.33 34.67
N ALA A 215 3.65 10.91 34.46
CA ALA A 215 4.77 11.82 34.25
C ALA A 215 4.69 12.62 32.94
N TYR A 216 4.13 12.05 31.86
CA TYR A 216 3.91 12.75 30.58
C TYR A 216 2.61 13.58 30.53
N GLY A 217 1.70 13.39 31.47
CA GLY A 217 0.32 13.88 31.37
C GLY A 217 -0.54 13.01 30.43
N PRO A 218 -1.76 12.60 30.84
CA PRO A 218 -2.56 11.63 30.08
C PRO A 218 -3.12 12.15 28.74
N SER A 219 -2.92 13.43 28.40
CA SER A 219 -3.46 14.10 27.19
C SER A 219 -2.42 14.40 26.10
N GLU A 220 -1.13 14.55 26.43
CA GLU A 220 -0.12 15.18 25.53
C GLU A 220 0.91 14.21 24.93
N MET A 221 0.67 12.90 25.07
CA MET A 221 1.64 11.88 24.66
C MET A 221 1.77 11.74 23.13
N SER A 222 3.00 11.85 22.62
CA SER A 222 3.34 11.60 21.22
C SER A 222 3.00 10.17 20.77
N LYS A 223 2.77 9.99 19.45
CA LYS A 223 2.53 8.68 18.84
C LYS A 223 3.68 7.70 19.11
N ASP A 224 4.92 8.19 19.19
CA ASP A 224 6.08 7.34 19.40
C ASP A 224 6.29 6.96 20.87
N ASP A 225 5.99 7.85 21.82
CA ASP A 225 5.98 7.48 23.25
C ASP A 225 4.85 6.49 23.56
N ARG A 226 3.69 6.61 22.90
CA ARG A 226 2.65 5.58 22.93
C ARG A 226 3.16 4.22 22.44
N ARG A 227 3.93 4.19 21.33
CA ARG A 227 4.56 2.95 20.83
C ARG A 227 5.59 2.38 21.81
N ARG A 228 6.42 3.23 22.43
CA ARG A 228 7.40 2.84 23.46
C ARG A 228 6.71 2.22 24.68
N LEU A 229 5.64 2.84 25.19
CA LEU A 229 4.88 2.33 26.33
C LEU A 229 4.13 1.02 26.02
N ILE A 230 3.61 0.87 24.79
CA ILE A 230 3.06 -0.42 24.32
C ILE A 230 4.17 -1.49 24.28
N ARG A 231 5.36 -1.17 23.74
CA ARG A 231 6.49 -2.12 23.75
C ARG A 231 6.89 -2.53 25.18
N MET A 232 6.84 -1.62 26.15
CA MET A 232 7.10 -1.91 27.55
C MET A 232 6.04 -2.87 28.18
N LEU A 233 4.78 -2.82 27.73
CA LEU A 233 3.74 -3.78 28.13
C LEU A 233 3.98 -5.20 27.58
N ILE A 234 4.64 -5.31 26.43
CA ILE A 234 4.96 -6.59 25.79
C ILE A 234 6.20 -7.21 26.44
N THR A 235 7.27 -6.42 26.59
CA THR A 235 8.57 -6.93 27.03
C THR A 235 8.73 -7.01 28.56
N GLY A 236 7.98 -6.21 29.32
CA GLY A 236 8.11 -6.12 30.79
C GLY A 236 9.40 -5.44 31.29
N VAL A 237 10.35 -5.14 30.40
CA VAL A 237 11.66 -4.53 30.68
C VAL A 237 11.53 -3.01 30.71
N ASP A 238 12.04 -2.36 31.76
CA ASP A 238 12.13 -0.89 31.80
C ASP A 238 13.32 -0.40 30.97
N GLU A 239 13.03 0.54 30.07
CA GLU A 239 13.97 1.16 29.12
C GLU A 239 15.20 1.80 29.80
N LYS A 240 15.10 2.19 31.08
CA LYS A 240 16.24 2.66 31.87
C LYS A 240 17.32 1.58 32.04
N VAL A 241 16.94 0.29 32.14
CA VAL A 241 17.89 -0.84 32.25
C VAL A 241 18.63 -1.05 30.93
N VAL A 242 17.92 -0.90 29.81
CA VAL A 242 18.47 -0.99 28.45
C VAL A 242 19.44 0.17 28.17
N ASN A 243 19.08 1.39 28.56
CA ASN A 243 19.94 2.56 28.40
C ASN A 243 21.14 2.57 29.38
N LEU A 244 21.05 2.00 30.58
CA LEU A 244 22.21 1.92 31.49
C LEU A 244 23.34 1.05 30.91
N HIS A 245 23.00 -0.08 30.27
CA HIS A 245 23.98 -0.91 29.56
C HIS A 245 24.65 -0.13 28.42
N ARG A 246 23.85 0.66 27.67
CA ARG A 246 24.35 1.52 26.60
C ARG A 246 25.28 2.64 27.08
N VAL A 247 25.05 3.21 28.26
CA VAL A 247 25.93 4.23 28.87
C VAL A 247 27.19 3.59 29.46
N ARG A 248 27.10 2.37 30.03
CA ARG A 248 28.25 1.65 30.60
C ARG A 248 29.28 1.29 29.53
N ASN A 249 28.84 0.79 28.37
CA ASN A 249 29.73 0.48 27.25
C ASN A 249 30.40 1.74 26.66
N LYS A 250 29.71 2.88 26.66
CA LYS A 250 30.28 4.16 26.23
C LYS A 250 31.37 4.71 27.17
N LYS A 251 31.41 4.25 28.43
CA LYS A 251 32.44 4.65 29.40
C LYS A 251 33.70 3.77 29.34
N SER A 252 33.59 2.51 28.91
CA SER A 252 34.76 1.66 28.61
C SER A 252 35.48 2.07 27.33
N GLU A 253 34.75 2.49 26.29
CA GLU A 253 35.36 2.98 25.03
C GLU A 253 36.27 4.21 25.25
N ARG A 254 35.88 5.13 26.16
CA ARG A 254 36.72 6.30 26.50
C ARG A 254 37.95 5.98 27.34
N ALA A 255 38.04 4.81 27.97
CA ALA A 255 39.20 4.42 28.79
C ALA A 255 40.35 3.84 27.96
N HIS A 256 40.10 3.39 26.72
CA HIS A 256 41.11 2.82 25.83
C HIS A 256 41.72 3.81 24.83
N ALA A 257 41.23 5.05 24.78
CA ALA A 257 41.65 6.06 23.79
C ALA A 257 42.84 6.95 24.23
N TYR A 258 43.62 6.54 25.24
CA TYR A 258 44.69 7.38 25.82
C TYR A 258 45.99 6.61 26.14
N ILE A 259 46.41 5.71 25.24
CA ILE A 259 47.77 5.14 25.25
C ILE A 259 48.30 5.06 23.80
N GLY A 260 49.41 5.76 23.52
CA GLY A 260 50.30 5.47 22.39
C GLY A 260 50.18 6.38 21.16
N SER A 261 50.98 7.45 21.11
CA SER A 261 51.39 8.12 19.86
C SER A 261 52.63 9.01 20.10
N ASP A 262 53.73 8.42 20.56
CA ASP A 262 55.05 9.06 20.54
C ASP A 262 55.85 8.59 19.30
N LYS A 263 56.79 9.45 18.87
CA LYS A 263 57.73 9.34 17.72
C LYS A 263 57.17 9.83 16.38
N GLU A 264 57.57 11.02 15.93
CA GLU A 264 58.88 11.39 15.35
C GLU A 264 59.04 10.89 13.89
N ASP A 265 59.08 11.80 12.92
CA ASP A 265 60.37 12.10 12.28
C ASP A 265 60.42 13.53 11.66
N ASN A 266 61.63 14.02 11.44
CA ASN A 266 61.97 15.35 10.91
C ASN A 266 61.88 15.41 9.38
N THR A 267 61.59 16.60 8.84
CA THR A 267 62.46 17.19 7.81
C THR A 267 62.32 18.72 7.74
N ARG A 268 63.43 19.41 7.46
CA ARG A 268 63.58 20.88 7.52
C ARG A 268 63.49 21.51 6.12
N HIS A 269 62.92 22.72 5.99
CA HIS A 269 63.67 23.93 5.55
C HIS A 269 62.79 25.23 5.55
N PRO A 270 63.38 26.43 5.43
CA PRO A 270 62.78 27.67 5.96
C PRO A 270 62.55 28.80 4.92
N GLY A 271 61.88 29.86 5.37
CA GLY A 271 61.71 31.14 4.67
C GLY A 271 60.46 31.86 5.21
N ALA A 272 60.54 32.68 6.26
CA ALA A 272 61.09 34.05 6.25
C ALA A 272 60.31 35.01 5.33
N ARG A 273 59.31 35.70 5.90
CA ARG A 273 59.15 37.15 5.75
C ARG A 273 58.20 37.73 6.79
N ASP A 274 58.55 38.94 7.19
CA ASP A 274 57.88 39.80 8.15
C ASP A 274 56.69 40.52 7.50
N ASP A 275 55.67 40.86 8.29
CA ASP A 275 55.07 42.21 8.22
C ASP A 275 54.40 42.57 9.54
N GLU A 276 54.34 43.87 9.85
CA GLU A 276 54.05 44.41 11.18
C GLU A 276 52.61 44.92 11.34
N GLY A 277 52.09 44.79 12.57
CA GLY A 277 51.32 45.85 13.25
C GLY A 277 49.91 46.21 12.76
N LYS A 278 48.94 46.13 13.68
CA LYS A 278 48.45 47.35 14.36
C LYS A 278 47.50 47.07 15.52
N ASP A 279 47.64 47.92 16.53
CA ASP A 279 46.79 48.04 17.70
C ASP A 279 45.46 48.75 17.36
N SER A 280 44.41 48.45 18.13
CA SER A 280 43.59 49.49 18.76
C SER A 280 42.76 48.89 19.89
N ASP A 281 42.80 49.55 21.04
CA ASP A 281 42.03 49.24 22.24
C ASP A 281 40.52 49.44 22.03
N GLU A 282 39.69 48.84 22.89
CA GLU A 282 38.69 49.58 23.65
C GLU A 282 38.17 48.73 24.82
N GLU A 283 38.18 49.32 26.01
CA GLU A 283 37.65 48.77 27.25
C GLU A 283 36.14 49.02 27.31
N GLU A 284 35.37 48.17 27.99
CA GLU A 284 34.31 48.70 28.84
C GLU A 284 34.03 47.79 30.05
N GLU A 285 34.12 48.41 31.22
CA GLU A 285 34.05 47.86 32.56
C GLU A 285 32.64 48.05 33.13
N PHE A 286 32.08 47.07 33.83
CA PHE A 286 30.91 47.32 34.67
C PHE A 286 30.83 46.38 35.87
N ASP A 287 31.46 46.82 36.97
CA ASP A 287 31.26 46.28 38.31
C ASP A 287 30.07 46.98 39.00
N SER A 288 29.30 46.27 39.82
CA SER A 288 28.74 46.78 41.10
C SER A 288 27.93 45.74 41.90
N ASP A 289 28.55 45.31 43.00
CA ASP A 289 28.04 45.42 44.37
C ASP A 289 26.96 44.49 45.01
N ASN A 290 27.36 43.97 46.20
CA ASN A 290 26.59 43.87 47.46
C ASN A 290 25.42 42.85 47.55
N TRP A 291 25.02 42.27 48.70
CA TRP A 291 25.48 42.15 50.11
C TRP A 291 24.95 40.75 50.61
N GLU A 292 25.24 40.14 51.77
CA GLU A 292 25.93 40.47 53.03
C GLU A 292 26.41 39.14 53.70
N VAL A 293 27.07 39.21 54.87
CA VAL A 293 27.19 38.11 55.87
C VAL A 293 26.84 38.69 57.24
N PRO A 294 26.11 37.97 58.12
CA PRO A 294 26.58 37.88 59.51
C PRO A 294 26.31 36.55 60.25
N ASP A 295 27.37 36.09 60.94
CA ASP A 295 27.43 35.70 62.36
C ASP A 295 26.72 34.45 62.97
N GLU A 296 27.57 33.58 63.55
CA GLU A 296 27.34 32.77 64.77
C GLU A 296 27.20 33.68 66.02
N PRO A 297 26.56 33.30 67.18
CA PRO A 297 27.02 32.14 68.00
C PRO A 297 26.08 31.45 69.04
N ILE A 298 26.54 30.27 69.51
CA ILE A 298 26.41 29.64 70.86
C ILE A 298 25.04 29.56 71.59
N LEU A 299 24.56 28.33 71.91
CA LEU A 299 24.22 27.91 73.30
C LEU A 299 23.82 26.41 73.48
N MET A 300 24.63 25.71 74.29
CA MET A 300 24.31 24.69 75.32
C MET A 300 23.05 23.78 75.26
N ALA A 301 23.34 22.46 75.24
CA ALA A 301 22.85 21.40 76.14
C ALA A 301 21.50 20.67 75.84
N HIS A 302 21.22 19.41 76.26
CA HIS A 302 21.76 18.58 77.37
C HIS A 302 21.52 17.05 77.16
N VAL A 303 22.35 16.21 77.81
CA VAL A 303 22.05 14.85 78.38
C VAL A 303 21.76 13.65 77.44
N GLY A 304 22.41 12.50 77.71
CA GLY A 304 21.99 11.22 77.09
C GLY A 304 22.81 9.92 77.30
N GLN A 305 23.70 9.85 78.29
CA GLN A 305 24.50 8.66 78.67
C GLN A 305 23.87 7.25 78.43
N LYS A 306 24.65 6.28 77.90
CA LYS A 306 25.18 5.11 78.66
C LYS A 306 25.85 4.03 77.79
N ARG A 307 27.06 3.60 78.24
CA ARG A 307 27.60 2.19 78.33
C ARG A 307 27.55 1.30 77.05
N ARG A 308 28.54 0.45 76.75
CA ARG A 308 29.84 0.09 77.36
C ARG A 308 30.69 -0.60 76.27
N MET A 309 32.01 -0.40 76.30
CA MET A 309 33.07 -1.43 76.39
C MET A 309 32.74 -2.87 75.95
N SER A 310 33.62 -3.62 75.26
CA SER A 310 35.03 -3.38 74.88
C SER A 310 35.58 -4.51 73.98
N SER A 311 36.84 -4.36 73.53
CA SER A 311 37.88 -5.41 73.38
C SER A 311 37.56 -6.65 72.52
N ALA A 312 38.20 -6.87 71.36
CA ALA A 312 39.62 -7.19 71.10
C ALA A 312 39.89 -8.71 71.03
N ASP A 313 41.03 -9.06 70.44
CA ASP A 313 41.57 -10.42 70.21
C ASP A 313 40.77 -11.36 69.27
N SER A 314 41.38 -12.36 68.63
CA SER A 314 42.76 -12.55 68.13
C SER A 314 42.78 -13.87 67.34
N ARG A 315 43.81 -14.09 66.49
CA ARG A 315 44.33 -15.45 66.14
C ARG A 315 43.37 -16.41 65.41
N ASP A 316 43.79 -17.56 64.91
CA ASP A 316 44.96 -17.93 64.09
C ASP A 316 44.71 -19.38 63.58
N TYR A 317 45.45 -19.80 62.56
CA TYR A 317 45.74 -21.22 62.20
C TYR A 317 44.64 -22.23 61.79
N ASP A 318 44.86 -22.74 60.57
CA ASP A 318 44.92 -24.15 60.16
C ASP A 318 43.72 -25.13 60.04
N SER A 319 43.98 -26.05 59.10
CA SER A 319 43.28 -27.30 58.76
C SER A 319 43.55 -28.40 59.84
N PRO A 320 43.24 -29.73 59.71
CA PRO A 320 42.71 -30.48 58.55
C PRO A 320 41.77 -31.72 58.77
N ALA A 321 41.22 -32.22 57.66
CA ALA A 321 41.06 -33.65 57.27
C ALA A 321 40.08 -34.64 57.98
N LYS A 322 39.79 -35.73 57.22
CA LYS A 322 39.16 -37.06 57.54
C LYS A 322 37.62 -37.13 57.29
N LYS A 323 37.03 -38.22 56.75
CA LYS A 323 37.51 -39.58 56.35
C LYS A 323 36.44 -40.36 55.53
N THR A 324 36.87 -41.27 54.63
CA THR A 324 36.17 -42.53 54.16
C THR A 324 34.82 -42.41 53.40
N LYS A 325 34.33 -43.38 52.57
CA LYS A 325 34.67 -44.82 52.35
C LYS A 325 34.30 -45.34 50.93
N THR A 326 34.92 -46.45 50.55
CA THR A 326 35.01 -47.30 49.32
C THR A 326 33.75 -48.02 48.73
N VAL A 327 33.96 -48.74 47.59
CA VAL A 327 33.23 -49.93 46.98
C VAL A 327 32.31 -49.60 45.78
N ALA A 328 32.32 -50.27 44.60
CA ALA A 328 33.23 -51.27 43.97
C ALA A 328 33.01 -51.39 42.41
N GLU A 329 33.86 -52.19 41.75
CA GLU A 329 33.87 -52.62 40.32
C GLU A 329 32.80 -53.74 40.05
N ASP A 330 32.44 -54.20 38.83
CA ASP A 330 33.27 -55.06 37.94
C ASP A 330 32.60 -55.40 36.55
N ARG A 331 33.46 -55.72 35.56
CA ARG A 331 33.38 -56.62 34.36
C ARG A 331 32.20 -56.77 33.34
N THR A 332 32.53 -56.38 32.10
CA THR A 332 32.70 -57.19 30.83
C THR A 332 31.66 -58.18 30.21
N GLN A 333 31.44 -57.98 28.90
CA GLN A 333 31.57 -58.91 27.74
C GLN A 333 30.41 -59.80 27.18
N ARG A 334 30.49 -59.97 25.83
CA ARG A 334 29.91 -60.95 24.86
C ARG A 334 28.53 -60.65 24.24
N PHE A 335 28.13 -61.15 23.05
CA PHE A 335 28.69 -61.51 21.71
C PHE A 335 27.59 -62.36 20.97
N ILE A 336 27.09 -61.94 19.79
CA ILE A 336 26.59 -62.77 18.62
C ILE A 336 25.41 -63.80 18.86
N PRO A 337 24.51 -64.19 17.90
CA PRO A 337 24.51 -64.17 16.41
C PRO A 337 23.36 -63.32 15.77
N LYS A 338 23.22 -63.11 14.44
CA LYS A 338 23.46 -63.86 13.18
C LYS A 338 22.39 -64.91 12.79
N ASP A 339 22.39 -65.26 11.50
CA ASP A 339 21.47 -66.17 10.75
C ASP A 339 20.27 -65.43 10.07
N ASP A 340 19.83 -65.70 8.81
CA ASP A 340 20.44 -66.42 7.68
C ASP A 340 19.81 -66.05 6.29
N GLU A 341 20.57 -66.38 5.23
CA GLU A 341 20.26 -66.77 3.83
C GLU A 341 18.89 -66.50 3.15
N GLU A 342 18.92 -66.00 1.90
CA GLU A 342 18.58 -66.81 0.70
C GLU A 342 19.06 -66.17 -0.62
N GLU A 343 19.25 -66.99 -1.66
CA GLU A 343 20.01 -66.69 -2.90
C GLU A 343 19.22 -67.13 -4.18
N VAL A 344 19.48 -66.48 -5.34
CA VAL A 344 19.37 -67.09 -6.72
C VAL A 344 17.92 -67.33 -7.28
N TYR A 345 17.52 -67.26 -8.57
CA TYR A 345 18.15 -67.29 -9.92
C TYR A 345 17.38 -66.46 -11.02
N ASP A 346 18.13 -65.89 -11.98
CA ASP A 346 17.95 -65.76 -13.46
C ASP A 346 16.64 -65.45 -14.25
N ARG A 347 16.82 -64.49 -15.18
CA ARG A 347 16.54 -64.50 -16.67
C ARG A 347 15.28 -63.89 -17.33
N CYS A 348 15.59 -63.02 -18.31
CA CYS A 348 14.93 -62.76 -19.61
C CYS A 348 13.51 -62.12 -19.60
N ASN A 349 13.15 -61.20 -20.51
CA ASN A 349 13.73 -60.81 -21.81
C ASN A 349 13.30 -59.40 -22.28
N SER A 350 14.12 -58.78 -23.14
CA SER A 350 13.79 -57.81 -24.22
C SER A 350 12.93 -56.55 -23.96
N ASP A 351 13.62 -55.40 -23.90
CA ASP A 351 13.54 -54.21 -24.80
C ASP A 351 12.52 -54.23 -25.99
N PRO A 352 12.00 -53.06 -26.48
CA PRO A 352 12.89 -52.04 -27.07
C PRO A 352 12.57 -50.53 -26.90
N LEU A 353 13.64 -49.79 -26.60
CA LEU A 353 14.17 -48.62 -27.34
C LEU A 353 13.32 -47.34 -27.56
N LEU A 354 13.84 -46.24 -27.02
CA LEU A 354 13.62 -44.86 -27.45
C LEU A 354 14.41 -44.56 -28.74
N PRO A 355 13.94 -43.65 -29.62
CA PRO A 355 14.68 -43.26 -30.82
C PRO A 355 15.79 -42.23 -30.53
N GLU A 356 16.99 -42.52 -31.02
CA GLU A 356 18.14 -41.61 -31.03
C GLU A 356 18.00 -40.52 -32.12
N TRP A 357 18.72 -39.41 -31.93
CA TRP A 357 18.84 -38.35 -32.94
C TRP A 357 19.94 -38.68 -33.96
N PRO A 358 19.71 -38.50 -35.27
CA PRO A 358 20.75 -38.67 -36.27
C PRO A 358 21.57 -37.38 -36.45
N GLU A 359 22.81 -37.38 -35.96
CA GLU A 359 23.87 -36.57 -36.58
C GLU A 359 24.31 -37.24 -37.87
N HIS A 360 24.01 -36.66 -39.03
CA HIS A 360 24.81 -36.89 -40.25
C HIS A 360 24.69 -35.74 -41.24
N VAL A 361 25.86 -35.22 -41.63
CA VAL A 361 26.07 -34.29 -42.74
C VAL A 361 26.00 -35.05 -44.07
N PRO A 362 25.40 -34.47 -45.13
CA PRO A 362 25.75 -34.79 -46.51
C PRO A 362 26.48 -33.62 -47.17
N GLU A 363 27.70 -33.87 -47.64
CA GLU A 363 28.33 -33.02 -48.65
C GLU A 363 27.77 -33.33 -50.06
N ASP A 364 27.93 -32.34 -50.93
CA ASP A 364 28.20 -32.47 -52.37
C ASP A 364 27.09 -32.48 -53.46
N GLN A 365 27.25 -31.49 -54.36
CA GLN A 365 27.12 -31.52 -55.84
C GLN A 365 25.84 -31.01 -56.59
N PHE A 366 26.05 -29.83 -57.22
CA PHE A 366 25.65 -29.36 -58.57
C PHE A 366 24.18 -29.19 -59.04
N SER A 367 23.78 -27.90 -59.10
CA SER A 367 23.14 -27.20 -60.26
C SER A 367 21.67 -27.51 -60.69
N PRO A 368 21.01 -26.64 -61.51
CA PRO A 368 21.40 -25.33 -62.06
C PRO A 368 20.44 -24.16 -61.75
N HIS A 369 20.88 -22.93 -62.03
CA HIS A 369 20.07 -21.69 -61.96
C HIS A 369 18.90 -21.66 -62.97
N LYS A 370 17.77 -21.06 -62.57
CA LYS A 370 16.84 -20.37 -63.47
C LYS A 370 16.70 -18.90 -63.08
N SER A 371 16.81 -18.03 -64.07
CA SER A 371 16.79 -16.57 -63.97
C SER A 371 15.45 -15.99 -64.40
N PHE A 372 15.01 -14.91 -63.74
CA PHE A 372 14.00 -13.95 -64.20
C PHE A 372 14.31 -12.57 -63.55
N PRO A 373 13.84 -11.43 -64.11
CA PRO A 373 14.75 -10.32 -64.37
C PRO A 373 14.50 -9.10 -63.47
N GLY A 374 15.56 -8.32 -63.23
CA GLY A 374 15.45 -7.02 -62.57
C GLY A 374 14.98 -5.91 -63.52
N PRO A 375 14.37 -4.82 -63.01
CA PRO A 375 14.06 -3.63 -63.79
C PRO A 375 15.31 -2.78 -64.04
N HIS A 376 15.45 -2.26 -65.25
CA HIS A 376 16.59 -1.45 -65.68
C HIS A 376 16.58 -0.03 -65.08
N SER A 377 17.78 0.44 -64.73
CA SER A 377 18.08 1.87 -64.59
C SER A 377 18.22 2.53 -65.97
N ALA A 378 17.70 3.75 -66.12
CA ALA A 378 17.84 4.59 -67.31
C ALA A 378 18.22 6.03 -66.92
N SER A 379 19.00 6.68 -67.78
CA SER A 379 19.82 7.85 -67.47
C SER A 379 19.24 9.20 -67.92
N ASN A 380 19.75 10.27 -67.31
CA ASN A 380 19.73 11.68 -67.74
C ASN A 380 19.49 11.94 -69.25
N ARG A 381 18.64 12.94 -69.54
CA ARG A 381 19.04 14.10 -70.39
C ARG A 381 18.17 15.35 -70.20
N GLU A 382 18.76 16.49 -70.54
CA GLU A 382 18.24 17.86 -70.39
C GLU A 382 17.25 18.26 -71.52
N GLY A 383 16.47 19.34 -71.34
CA GLY A 383 16.05 20.14 -72.50
C GLY A 383 14.74 20.96 -72.50
N ARG A 384 14.74 22.14 -71.86
CA ARG A 384 14.07 23.42 -72.25
C ARG A 384 12.51 23.58 -72.41
N ALA A 385 12.10 24.78 -71.95
CA ALA A 385 11.07 25.71 -72.47
C ALA A 385 9.60 25.65 -71.98
N LEU A 386 9.27 26.58 -71.05
CA LEU A 386 8.28 27.70 -71.11
C LEU A 386 6.90 27.51 -71.81
N PRO A 387 5.81 28.26 -71.42
CA PRO A 387 5.84 29.61 -70.80
C PRO A 387 4.78 29.98 -69.71
N SER A 388 5.07 31.12 -69.05
CA SER A 388 4.17 32.21 -68.57
C SER A 388 2.91 31.99 -67.68
N SER A 389 3.02 32.49 -66.43
CA SER A 389 2.18 33.49 -65.69
C SER A 389 1.03 34.22 -66.44
N PRO A 390 0.01 34.86 -65.77
CA PRO A 390 0.14 35.57 -64.48
C PRO A 390 -1.05 35.70 -63.47
N GLN A 391 -0.66 35.99 -62.22
CA GLN A 391 -1.16 36.96 -61.20
C GLN A 391 -2.60 37.55 -61.16
N SER A 392 -2.98 37.96 -59.93
CA SER A 392 -4.03 38.93 -59.51
C SER A 392 -5.47 38.37 -59.39
N ALA A 393 -6.33 38.75 -58.43
CA ALA A 393 -6.24 39.75 -57.35
C ALA A 393 -7.14 39.39 -56.13
N ASN A 394 -6.88 40.00 -54.98
CA ASN A 394 -7.83 40.23 -53.86
C ASN A 394 -8.45 41.65 -54.05
N PRO A 395 -9.35 42.17 -53.19
CA PRO A 395 -10.43 41.59 -52.35
C PRO A 395 -11.76 42.40 -52.44
N THR A 396 -12.91 41.93 -51.88
CA THR A 396 -13.92 42.84 -51.24
C THR A 396 -15.07 42.14 -50.48
N GLN A 397 -15.49 42.77 -49.37
CA GLN A 397 -16.85 42.94 -48.77
C GLN A 397 -17.74 41.70 -48.49
N ARG A 398 -18.26 41.49 -47.27
CA ARG A 398 -19.25 42.23 -46.43
C ARG A 398 -20.72 41.92 -46.78
N ASN A 399 -21.47 41.57 -45.74
CA ASN A 399 -22.92 41.42 -45.49
C ASN A 399 -22.98 40.27 -44.45
N ASP A 400 -23.30 40.43 -43.16
CA ASP A 400 -24.41 41.19 -42.52
C ASP A 400 -25.74 40.91 -43.22
N ASP A 401 -26.49 39.91 -42.71
CA ASP A 401 -27.84 40.07 -42.13
C ASP A 401 -28.48 38.70 -41.78
N ASP A 402 -29.09 38.65 -40.59
CA ASP A 402 -30.24 37.87 -40.09
C ASP A 402 -30.67 36.53 -40.75
N ASP A 403 -30.84 35.48 -39.93
CA ASP A 403 -32.21 35.04 -39.58
C ASP A 403 -32.26 34.19 -38.29
N GLU A 404 -33.34 34.35 -37.51
CA GLU A 404 -33.64 33.57 -36.31
C GLU A 404 -34.55 32.38 -36.66
N SER A 405 -34.28 31.17 -36.13
CA SER A 405 -35.33 30.16 -35.95
C SER A 405 -34.93 29.07 -34.96
N GLU A 406 -35.55 29.11 -33.78
CA GLU A 406 -35.58 27.98 -32.85
C GLU A 406 -36.63 26.97 -33.33
N GLU A 407 -36.22 25.78 -33.79
CA GLU A 407 -37.16 24.68 -34.06
C GLU A 407 -37.44 23.88 -32.77
N GLU A 408 -38.52 24.24 -32.07
CA GLU A 408 -39.14 23.38 -31.05
C GLU A 408 -39.76 22.13 -31.70
N ILE A 409 -39.15 20.96 -31.48
CA ILE A 409 -39.74 19.67 -31.91
C ILE A 409 -40.70 19.15 -30.82
N GLU A 410 -41.96 19.56 -30.90
CA GLU A 410 -43.06 19.07 -30.06
C GLU A 410 -43.50 17.64 -30.49
N ILE A 411 -42.94 16.59 -29.87
CA ILE A 411 -43.38 15.21 -30.13
C ILE A 411 -44.68 14.90 -29.35
N LYS A 412 -45.80 15.16 -30.02
CA LYS A 412 -47.14 14.78 -29.59
C LYS A 412 -47.49 13.38 -30.12
N LEU A 413 -47.57 12.39 -29.23
CA LEU A 413 -48.06 11.04 -29.59
C LEU A 413 -49.29 10.68 -28.76
N GLU A 414 -50.43 10.63 -29.47
CA GLU A 414 -51.73 10.31 -28.89
C GLU A 414 -51.90 8.82 -28.61
N ILE A 415 -52.78 8.54 -27.64
CA ILE A 415 -53.16 7.21 -27.19
C ILE A 415 -54.40 6.79 -27.96
N GLU A 416 -54.39 5.67 -28.69
CA GLU A 416 -55.52 4.73 -28.72
C GLU A 416 -55.15 3.34 -29.26
N GLY A 417 -55.74 2.28 -28.69
CA GLY A 417 -55.41 0.89 -29.04
C GLY A 417 -56.01 -0.15 -28.09
N LYS A 418 -57.35 -0.25 -28.07
CA LYS A 418 -58.09 -1.20 -27.22
C LYS A 418 -57.95 -2.65 -27.73
N GLY A 419 -57.74 -3.62 -26.84
CA GLY A 419 -57.76 -5.06 -27.15
C GLY A 419 -58.23 -5.89 -25.95
N GLN A 420 -59.29 -6.68 -26.12
CA GLN A 420 -60.01 -7.32 -25.00
C GLN A 420 -59.44 -8.66 -24.51
N VAL A 421 -59.69 -8.86 -23.21
CA VAL A 421 -59.60 -10.09 -22.42
C VAL A 421 -60.18 -11.33 -23.12
N GLN A 422 -59.49 -12.47 -22.99
CA GLN A 422 -60.15 -13.77 -22.79
C GLN A 422 -59.58 -14.50 -21.57
N ILE A 423 -60.47 -14.84 -20.64
CA ILE A 423 -60.22 -15.73 -19.50
C ILE A 423 -60.85 -17.07 -19.85
N GLN A 424 -60.08 -18.16 -19.79
CA GLN A 424 -60.64 -19.49 -19.53
C GLN A 424 -59.81 -20.25 -18.51
N SER A 425 -60.53 -20.95 -17.63
CA SER A 425 -60.01 -21.68 -16.48
C SER A 425 -60.33 -23.16 -16.65
N ALA A 426 -59.38 -24.07 -16.41
CA ALA A 426 -59.69 -25.47 -16.12
C ALA A 426 -58.59 -26.16 -15.31
N LYS A 427 -59.00 -26.99 -14.35
CA LYS A 427 -58.16 -27.81 -13.45
C LYS A 427 -58.01 -29.23 -14.03
N LYS A 428 -56.86 -29.91 -13.83
CA LYS A 428 -56.77 -31.12 -12.96
C LYS A 428 -55.39 -31.81 -12.91
N LEU A 429 -55.24 -32.52 -11.78
CA LEU A 429 -54.24 -33.50 -11.35
C LEU A 429 -53.48 -34.32 -12.43
N ALA A 430 -52.19 -34.57 -12.17
CA ALA A 430 -51.65 -35.93 -12.02
C ALA A 430 -50.41 -35.95 -11.10
N ARG A 431 -50.16 -37.07 -10.39
CA ARG A 431 -48.97 -37.32 -9.55
C ARG A 431 -48.09 -38.40 -10.21
N SER A 432 -46.78 -38.15 -10.33
CA SER A 432 -45.74 -39.19 -10.48
C SER A 432 -44.40 -38.62 -9.99
N ARG A 433 -43.92 -39.01 -8.80
CA ARG A 433 -42.99 -40.14 -8.59
C ARG A 433 -41.67 -39.98 -9.35
N SER A 434 -40.69 -39.34 -8.71
CA SER A 434 -39.27 -39.48 -9.02
C SER A 434 -38.73 -40.80 -8.44
N PRO A 435 -37.73 -41.46 -9.08
CA PRO A 435 -37.06 -42.61 -8.52
C PRO A 435 -36.02 -42.20 -7.46
N SER A 436 -35.91 -43.00 -6.41
CA SER A 436 -34.84 -42.90 -5.41
C SER A 436 -33.53 -43.45 -5.99
N ILE A 437 -32.41 -42.79 -5.71
CA ILE A 437 -31.06 -43.35 -5.88
C ILE A 437 -30.43 -43.45 -4.49
N GLU A 438 -29.83 -44.59 -4.20
CA GLU A 438 -29.29 -44.94 -2.88
C GLU A 438 -28.01 -44.14 -2.57
N ILE A 439 -27.88 -43.69 -1.32
CA ILE A 439 -26.68 -43.06 -0.80
C ILE A 439 -25.84 -44.15 -0.14
N ILE A 440 -24.67 -44.46 -0.71
CA ILE A 440 -23.64 -45.26 -0.06
C ILE A 440 -22.72 -44.27 0.69
N GLU A 441 -22.83 -44.23 2.02
CA GLU A 441 -21.90 -43.46 2.85
C GLU A 441 -20.59 -44.22 3.05
N GLY A 442 -19.47 -43.60 2.67
CA GLY A 442 -18.10 -44.07 2.95
C GLY A 442 -17.25 -42.93 3.50
N PRO A 443 -16.42 -43.16 4.55
CA PRO A 443 -15.75 -42.07 5.24
C PRO A 443 -14.48 -41.59 4.53
N PHE A 444 -14.41 -40.30 4.22
CA PHE A 444 -13.17 -39.63 3.81
C PHE A 444 -12.42 -39.01 5.01
N PRO A 445 -11.08 -39.10 5.07
CA PRO A 445 -10.29 -38.53 6.15
C PRO A 445 -10.12 -37.01 6.03
N SER A 446 -9.99 -36.34 7.18
CA SER A 446 -9.87 -34.90 7.33
C SER A 446 -8.59 -34.32 6.69
N ARG A 447 -8.75 -33.29 5.86
CA ARG A 447 -7.63 -32.49 5.30
C ARG A 447 -7.21 -31.38 6.29
N PRO A 448 -5.91 -31.12 6.52
CA PRO A 448 -5.48 -30.05 7.42
C PRO A 448 -5.83 -28.66 6.88
N GLN A 449 -6.18 -27.72 7.78
CA GLN A 449 -6.28 -26.30 7.44
C GLN A 449 -4.90 -25.64 7.52
N GLU A 450 -4.30 -25.31 6.38
CA GLU A 450 -3.15 -24.41 6.33
C GLU A 450 -3.61 -22.95 6.45
N THR A 451 -3.44 -22.36 7.63
CA THR A 451 -3.66 -20.92 7.84
C THR A 451 -2.39 -20.13 7.53
N GLY A 452 -2.07 -19.97 6.25
CA GLY A 452 -0.93 -19.17 5.80
C GLY A 452 -1.10 -17.68 6.10
N LYS A 453 -0.46 -17.19 7.17
CA LYS A 453 -0.18 -15.77 7.40
C LYS A 453 1.33 -15.54 7.34
N ALA A 454 1.79 -14.86 6.29
CA ALA A 454 3.15 -14.38 6.20
C ALA A 454 3.24 -12.98 6.85
N ASP A 455 3.52 -12.93 8.15
CA ASP A 455 3.86 -11.67 8.83
C ASP A 455 5.29 -11.24 8.48
N ARG A 456 5.49 -9.95 8.19
CA ARG A 456 6.83 -9.37 7.96
C ARG A 456 7.62 -9.35 9.28
N MET A 457 8.54 -10.30 9.47
CA MET A 457 9.48 -10.26 10.59
C MET A 457 10.52 -9.14 10.38
N PRO A 458 10.69 -8.21 11.34
CA PRO A 458 11.88 -7.37 11.36
C PRO A 458 13.08 -8.22 11.81
N VAL A 459 14.04 -8.44 10.91
CA VAL A 459 15.30 -9.12 11.23
C VAL A 459 16.10 -8.25 12.20
N VAL A 460 16.07 -8.60 13.48
CA VAL A 460 16.94 -8.00 14.49
C VAL A 460 18.31 -8.66 14.34
N PHE A 461 19.23 -7.96 13.67
CA PHE A 461 20.65 -8.31 13.72
C PHE A 461 21.18 -8.02 15.13
N GLU A 462 21.10 -9.01 16.02
CA GLU A 462 21.88 -8.96 17.26
C GLU A 462 23.37 -9.03 16.90
N THR A 463 24.11 -8.03 17.35
CA THR A 463 25.57 -8.04 17.34
C THR A 463 26.04 -9.07 18.36
N MET A 464 26.14 -10.35 17.95
CA MET A 464 26.81 -11.37 18.74
C MET A 464 28.28 -10.97 18.95
N GLU A 465 28.74 -11.08 20.19
CA GLU A 465 30.03 -10.54 20.61
C GLU A 465 31.21 -11.27 19.96
N HIS A 466 32.34 -10.57 19.85
CA HIS A 466 33.60 -11.14 19.38
C HIS A 466 34.12 -12.16 20.42
N ASP A 467 33.87 -13.45 20.17
CA ASP A 467 34.78 -14.48 20.65
C ASP A 467 36.18 -14.19 20.09
N LYS A 468 37.20 -14.25 20.95
CA LYS A 468 38.58 -14.00 20.55
C LYS A 468 39.02 -15.07 19.55
N GLU A 469 39.33 -14.66 18.34
CA GLU A 469 39.98 -15.50 17.34
C GLU A 469 41.32 -15.99 17.90
N GLY A 470 41.44 -17.31 18.08
CA GLY A 470 42.72 -17.96 17.85
C GLY A 470 42.81 -18.24 16.35
N ASP A 471 44.01 -18.07 15.78
CA ASP A 471 44.29 -18.32 14.37
C ASP A 471 44.09 -19.81 14.01
N GLN A 472 42.85 -20.20 13.79
CA GLN A 472 42.51 -21.43 13.07
C GLN A 472 42.40 -21.07 11.59
N ASP A 473 43.23 -21.73 10.77
CA ASP A 473 43.26 -21.58 9.32
C ASP A 473 41.84 -21.50 8.75
N GLY A 474 41.59 -20.46 7.94
CA GLY A 474 40.28 -20.15 7.42
C GLY A 474 39.72 -21.30 6.58
N GLY A 475 38.92 -22.16 7.22
CA GLY A 475 38.34 -23.34 6.58
C GLY A 475 37.58 -22.92 5.31
N SER A 476 37.91 -23.57 4.19
CA SER A 476 37.29 -23.29 2.88
C SER A 476 35.77 -23.23 3.03
N ILE A 477 35.15 -22.28 2.34
CA ILE A 477 33.69 -22.11 2.29
C ILE A 477 33.02 -23.44 1.91
N GLU A 478 33.67 -24.27 1.09
CA GLU A 478 33.24 -25.61 0.71
C GLU A 478 33.02 -26.54 1.91
N GLY A 479 33.93 -26.53 2.89
CA GLY A 479 33.83 -27.36 4.10
C GLY A 479 32.66 -26.93 5.00
N ILE A 480 32.38 -25.63 5.07
CA ILE A 480 31.20 -25.09 5.77
C ILE A 480 29.92 -25.53 5.03
N ILE A 481 29.90 -25.38 3.70
CA ILE A 481 28.77 -25.75 2.83
C ILE A 481 28.37 -27.22 2.99
N MET A 482 29.33 -28.16 2.94
CA MET A 482 29.05 -29.60 3.03
C MET A 482 28.44 -30.04 4.37
N SER A 483 28.65 -29.28 5.45
CA SER A 483 28.13 -29.62 6.79
C SER A 483 26.66 -29.25 7.02
N ILE A 484 26.00 -28.58 6.07
CA ILE A 484 24.57 -28.22 6.15
C ILE A 484 23.70 -29.33 5.52
N PHE A 485 24.14 -29.85 4.37
CA PHE A 485 23.49 -30.94 3.66
C PHE A 485 24.46 -32.12 3.58
N PRO A 486 24.57 -32.93 4.65
CA PRO A 486 25.43 -34.10 4.61
C PRO A 486 25.05 -35.00 3.42
N ASN A 487 26.08 -35.51 2.74
CA ASN A 487 26.02 -36.27 1.48
C ASN A 487 25.77 -35.46 0.19
N LEU A 488 25.63 -34.13 0.23
CA LEU A 488 25.73 -33.30 -0.98
C LEU A 488 27.14 -32.73 -1.15
N ASN A 489 27.60 -32.64 -2.39
CA ASN A 489 28.82 -31.89 -2.70
C ASN A 489 28.57 -30.37 -2.65
N ALA A 490 29.65 -29.59 -2.73
CA ALA A 490 29.57 -28.14 -2.66
C ALA A 490 28.71 -27.53 -3.79
N ASP A 491 28.82 -28.06 -5.02
CA ASP A 491 28.08 -27.56 -6.19
C ASP A 491 26.58 -27.77 -6.08
N CYS A 492 26.12 -28.98 -5.73
CA CYS A 492 24.71 -29.27 -5.49
C CYS A 492 24.14 -28.41 -4.38
N THR A 493 24.91 -28.19 -3.30
CA THR A 493 24.50 -27.31 -2.21
C THR A 493 24.40 -25.86 -2.66
N ALA A 494 25.38 -25.36 -3.43
CA ALA A 494 25.36 -24.00 -3.98
C ALA A 494 24.17 -23.79 -4.93
N LEU A 495 23.85 -24.77 -5.77
CA LEU A 495 22.67 -24.75 -6.63
C LEU A 495 21.36 -24.75 -5.84
N ILE A 496 21.26 -25.52 -4.75
CA ILE A 496 20.10 -25.48 -3.84
C ILE A 496 19.97 -24.08 -3.22
N LEU A 497 21.02 -23.57 -2.58
CA LEU A 497 21.03 -22.24 -1.93
C LEU A 497 20.71 -21.11 -2.93
N GLN A 498 21.15 -21.21 -4.18
CA GLN A 498 20.82 -20.26 -5.25
C GLN A 498 19.34 -20.30 -5.67
N ARG A 499 18.63 -21.42 -5.44
CA ARG A 499 17.22 -21.62 -5.81
C ARG A 499 16.25 -21.33 -4.68
N LEU A 500 16.72 -21.30 -3.43
CA LEU A 500 15.89 -20.91 -2.28
C LEU A 500 15.50 -19.43 -2.37
N ASP A 501 14.29 -19.12 -1.91
CA ASP A 501 13.81 -17.74 -1.79
C ASP A 501 14.37 -17.07 -0.51
N THR A 502 14.28 -15.73 -0.44
CA THR A 502 14.79 -14.96 0.70
C THR A 502 14.18 -15.40 2.04
N PRO A 503 12.86 -15.65 2.18
CA PRO A 503 12.28 -16.23 3.40
C PRO A 503 12.89 -17.57 3.83
N THR A 504 13.12 -18.50 2.90
CA THR A 504 13.71 -19.81 3.24
C THR A 504 15.18 -19.68 3.59
N LEU A 505 15.94 -18.84 2.88
CA LEU A 505 17.34 -18.53 3.23
C LEU A 505 17.47 -17.87 4.61
N LEU A 506 16.57 -16.94 4.97
CA LEU A 506 16.54 -16.35 6.31
C LEU A 506 16.21 -17.40 7.38
N SER A 507 15.25 -18.28 7.10
CA SER A 507 14.90 -19.38 8.00
C SER A 507 16.07 -20.35 8.20
N LEU A 508 16.82 -20.67 7.13
CA LEU A 508 18.03 -21.48 7.17
C LEU A 508 19.16 -20.79 7.97
N CYS A 509 19.34 -19.48 7.82
CA CYS A 509 20.26 -18.68 8.64
C CYS A 509 19.98 -18.77 10.15
N CYS A 510 18.72 -18.98 10.55
CA CYS A 510 18.33 -19.12 11.95
C CYS A 510 18.59 -20.52 12.55
N VAL A 511 18.94 -21.53 11.73
CA VAL A 511 19.15 -22.91 12.22
C VAL A 511 20.47 -23.06 12.98
N CYS A 512 21.59 -22.60 12.40
CA CYS A 512 22.91 -22.67 13.03
C CYS A 512 23.93 -21.70 12.40
N ARG A 513 25.07 -21.47 13.07
CA ARG A 513 26.17 -20.59 12.60
C ARG A 513 26.73 -21.00 11.23
N THR A 514 26.81 -22.30 10.96
CA THR A 514 27.23 -22.85 9.67
C THR A 514 26.24 -22.49 8.56
N ALA A 515 24.95 -22.80 8.76
CA ALA A 515 23.87 -22.48 7.83
C ALA A 515 23.77 -20.97 7.58
N SER A 516 23.98 -20.16 8.61
CA SER A 516 24.08 -18.71 8.52
C SER A 516 25.24 -18.25 7.63
N ASN A 517 26.46 -18.78 7.86
CA ASN A 517 27.64 -18.41 7.07
C ASN A 517 27.51 -18.81 5.58
N ALA A 518 27.04 -20.02 5.27
CA ALA A 518 26.88 -20.47 3.89
C ALA A 518 25.71 -19.80 3.15
N SER A 519 24.63 -19.43 3.84
CA SER A 519 23.48 -18.76 3.23
C SER A 519 23.70 -17.24 3.06
N SER A 520 24.61 -16.65 3.83
CA SER A 520 24.89 -15.20 3.80
C SER A 520 25.26 -14.64 2.41
N PRO A 521 26.10 -15.28 1.57
CA PRO A 521 26.35 -14.86 0.18
C PRO A 521 25.07 -14.79 -0.67
N TYR A 522 24.15 -15.73 -0.50
CA TYR A 522 22.90 -15.81 -1.27
C TYR A 522 21.88 -14.77 -0.81
N LEU A 523 21.81 -14.49 0.49
CA LEU A 523 21.04 -13.36 1.04
C LEU A 523 21.61 -12.01 0.57
N ALA A 524 22.94 -11.86 0.52
CA ALA A 524 23.59 -10.65 0.03
C ALA A 524 23.48 -10.48 -1.50
N ALA A 525 23.16 -11.54 -2.26
CA ALA A 525 23.15 -11.48 -3.72
C ALA A 525 22.05 -10.59 -4.30
N ARG A 526 20.90 -10.47 -3.62
CA ARG A 526 19.77 -9.62 -4.01
C ARG A 526 19.20 -8.94 -2.78
N VAL A 527 19.63 -7.70 -2.55
CA VAL A 527 19.22 -6.91 -1.38
C VAL A 527 18.26 -5.83 -1.82
N ASP A 528 17.14 -5.70 -1.11
CA ASP A 528 16.19 -4.59 -1.27
C ASP A 528 16.00 -3.87 0.07
N ILE A 529 16.46 -2.62 0.12
CA ILE A 529 16.37 -1.72 1.27
C ILE A 529 15.31 -0.67 0.96
N THR A 530 14.04 -1.08 0.98
CA THR A 530 12.91 -0.15 1.08
C THR A 530 12.60 0.09 2.56
N ASP A 531 13.04 1.22 3.11
CA ASP A 531 12.57 1.64 4.44
C ASP A 531 12.24 3.14 4.43
N ASP A 532 11.03 3.47 4.88
CA ASP A 532 10.63 4.84 5.23
C ASP A 532 11.24 5.26 6.59
N GLY A 533 12.04 4.39 7.21
CA GLY A 533 12.57 4.43 8.57
C GLY A 533 14.06 4.78 8.72
N GLU A 534 14.62 4.44 9.88
CA GLU A 534 15.85 5.04 10.39
C GLU A 534 17.12 4.63 9.58
N PRO A 535 18.02 5.59 9.27
CA PRO A 535 19.34 5.34 8.64
C PRO A 535 20.20 4.24 9.30
N LYS A 536 19.87 3.87 10.54
CA LYS A 536 20.48 2.77 11.28
C LYS A 536 20.44 1.44 10.52
N PHE A 537 19.35 1.09 9.82
CA PHE A 537 19.26 -0.19 9.11
C PHE A 537 20.28 -0.29 7.96
N ILE A 538 20.44 0.79 7.19
CA ILE A 538 21.43 0.91 6.12
C ILE A 538 22.84 0.71 6.70
N ARG A 539 23.14 1.38 7.82
CA ARG A 539 24.41 1.22 8.53
C ARG A 539 24.64 -0.22 9.02
N MET A 540 23.63 -0.87 9.61
CA MET A 540 23.76 -2.26 10.07
C MET A 540 24.00 -3.22 8.89
N PHE A 541 23.32 -3.01 7.76
CA PHE A 541 23.57 -3.76 6.53
C PHE A 541 25.01 -3.59 6.04
N CYS A 542 25.51 -2.36 5.94
CA CYS A 542 26.89 -2.13 5.46
C CYS A 542 27.92 -2.75 6.41
N ILE A 543 27.75 -2.62 7.74
CA ILE A 543 28.61 -3.28 8.74
C ILE A 543 28.58 -4.80 8.58
N TRP A 544 27.40 -5.40 8.39
CA TRP A 544 27.27 -6.84 8.18
C TRP A 544 27.97 -7.30 6.89
N VAL A 545 27.74 -6.63 5.76
CA VAL A 545 28.37 -6.94 4.48
C VAL A 545 29.90 -6.83 4.57
N LEU A 546 30.42 -5.73 5.11
CA LEU A 546 31.86 -5.47 5.21
C LEU A 546 32.53 -6.46 6.17
N SER A 547 31.98 -6.67 7.38
CA SER A 547 32.56 -7.60 8.37
C SER A 547 32.53 -9.07 7.91
N LYS A 548 31.51 -9.47 7.13
CA LYS A 548 31.41 -10.81 6.54
C LYS A 548 32.08 -10.95 5.17
N LYS A 549 32.74 -9.89 4.66
CA LYS A 549 33.39 -9.84 3.33
C LYS A 549 32.44 -10.21 2.16
N LEU A 550 31.15 -9.88 2.29
CA LEU A 550 30.09 -10.29 1.34
C LEU A 550 29.97 -9.39 0.10
N CYS A 551 30.74 -8.30 0.00
CA CYS A 551 30.63 -7.31 -1.08
C CYS A 551 30.66 -7.97 -2.47
N GLY A 552 31.62 -8.86 -2.71
CA GLY A 552 31.76 -9.60 -3.97
C GLY A 552 30.63 -10.60 -4.27
N SER A 553 29.71 -10.85 -3.33
CA SER A 553 28.51 -11.67 -3.55
C SER A 553 27.31 -10.86 -4.02
N ILE A 554 27.29 -9.53 -3.82
CA ILE A 554 26.15 -8.67 -4.18
C ILE A 554 26.03 -8.59 -5.71
N ARG A 555 24.86 -8.97 -6.24
CA ARG A 555 24.56 -8.92 -7.70
C ARG A 555 23.50 -7.88 -8.04
N ALA A 556 22.53 -7.69 -7.15
CA ALA A 556 21.53 -6.64 -7.25
C ALA A 556 21.32 -5.94 -5.90
N LEU A 557 21.26 -4.61 -5.92
CA LEU A 557 21.00 -3.78 -4.74
C LEU A 557 19.96 -2.71 -5.06
N CYS A 558 18.77 -2.87 -4.50
CA CYS A 558 17.74 -1.84 -4.50
C CYS A 558 17.78 -1.08 -3.16
N PHE A 559 17.70 0.24 -3.23
CA PHE A 559 17.82 1.14 -2.10
C PHE A 559 16.88 2.31 -2.33
N THR A 560 15.86 2.42 -1.48
CA THR A 560 14.88 3.51 -1.51
C THR A 560 14.88 4.22 -0.18
N TYR A 561 15.48 5.42 -0.16
CA TYR A 561 15.54 6.28 1.02
C TYR A 561 14.79 7.58 0.77
N ARG A 562 13.63 7.71 1.41
CA ARG A 562 12.86 8.96 1.44
C ARG A 562 13.25 9.76 2.68
N SER A 563 14.12 10.75 2.51
CA SER A 563 14.36 11.72 3.59
C SER A 563 13.05 12.42 3.94
N ARG A 564 12.66 12.37 5.23
CA ARG A 564 11.41 12.97 5.71
C ARG A 564 11.49 14.47 5.91
N THR A 565 12.70 15.02 6.01
CA THR A 565 12.95 16.45 6.18
C THR A 565 14.16 16.87 5.35
N ALA A 566 14.07 18.04 4.71
CA ALA A 566 15.15 18.57 3.86
C ALA A 566 16.44 18.94 4.63
N GLY A 567 16.44 18.82 5.98
CA GLY A 567 17.55 19.19 6.85
C GLY A 567 18.17 18.04 7.65
N ASP A 568 17.81 16.77 7.43
CA ASP A 568 18.36 15.64 8.19
C ASP A 568 19.78 15.26 7.71
N MET A 569 20.75 16.15 7.92
CA MET A 569 22.13 16.05 7.42
C MET A 569 22.98 14.91 8.03
N GLN A 570 22.40 14.01 8.84
CA GLN A 570 23.13 12.83 9.34
C GLN A 570 23.35 11.73 8.28
N THR A 571 22.96 11.97 7.03
CA THR A 571 23.16 11.06 5.89
C THR A 571 24.62 10.66 5.64
N GLY A 572 25.58 11.51 6.00
CA GLY A 572 27.01 11.25 5.78
C GLY A 572 27.52 9.93 6.36
N SER A 573 27.07 9.53 7.56
CA SER A 573 27.67 8.37 8.24
C SER A 573 27.41 7.01 7.56
N TYR A 574 26.21 6.80 6.98
CA TYR A 574 25.95 5.57 6.21
C TYR A 574 26.39 5.69 4.75
N ALA A 575 26.44 6.90 4.21
CA ALA A 575 26.88 7.18 2.85
C ALA A 575 28.29 6.67 2.56
N GLU A 576 29.21 6.87 3.50
CA GLU A 576 30.61 6.42 3.38
C GLU A 576 30.71 4.90 3.38
N MET A 577 30.12 4.23 4.38
CA MET A 577 30.08 2.77 4.45
C MET A 577 29.36 2.13 3.25
N LEU A 578 28.33 2.78 2.71
CA LEU A 578 27.65 2.29 1.51
C LEU A 578 28.55 2.47 0.27
N ALA A 579 29.26 3.59 0.13
CA ALA A 579 30.23 3.76 -0.94
C ALA A 579 31.37 2.74 -0.88
N ASP A 580 31.81 2.35 0.32
CA ASP A 580 32.81 1.29 0.52
C ASP A 580 32.29 -0.10 0.15
N VAL A 581 31.01 -0.39 0.46
CA VAL A 581 30.33 -1.60 -0.04
C VAL A 581 30.27 -1.61 -1.57
N PHE A 582 29.94 -0.49 -2.21
CA PHE A 582 29.91 -0.37 -3.66
C PHE A 582 31.29 -0.57 -4.29
N ALA A 583 32.32 0.11 -3.79
CA ALA A 583 33.69 -0.03 -4.28
C ALA A 583 34.22 -1.48 -4.20
N ALA A 584 33.76 -2.26 -3.21
CA ALA A 584 34.10 -3.67 -3.04
C ALA A 584 33.14 -4.65 -3.76
N ALA A 585 32.04 -4.19 -4.36
CA ALA A 585 31.00 -5.03 -4.95
C ALA A 585 31.26 -5.34 -6.44
N THR A 586 32.36 -6.04 -6.74
CA THR A 586 32.81 -6.37 -8.11
C THR A 586 31.81 -7.18 -8.96
N SER A 587 30.90 -7.91 -8.30
CA SER A 587 29.83 -8.71 -8.93
C SER A 587 28.52 -7.94 -9.17
N LEU A 588 28.45 -6.65 -8.82
CA LEU A 588 27.24 -5.85 -8.86
C LEU A 588 26.82 -5.56 -10.31
N ARG A 589 25.62 -6.01 -10.68
CA ARG A 589 25.06 -5.89 -12.04
C ARG A 589 23.86 -4.96 -12.11
N SER A 590 23.07 -4.89 -11.05
CA SER A 590 21.84 -4.09 -10.99
C SER A 590 21.80 -3.23 -9.73
N VAL A 591 21.55 -1.93 -9.89
CA VAL A 591 21.37 -1.01 -8.77
C VAL A 591 20.16 -0.11 -9.01
N THR A 592 19.30 -0.02 -8.01
CA THR A 592 18.24 0.99 -7.93
C THR A 592 18.54 1.90 -6.74
N LEU A 593 18.74 3.19 -6.98
CA LEU A 593 19.00 4.20 -5.94
C LEU A 593 17.94 5.29 -6.03
N ALA A 594 17.14 5.41 -4.99
CA ALA A 594 16.12 6.45 -4.86
C ALA A 594 16.40 7.35 -3.65
N GLY A 595 16.64 8.63 -3.93
CA GLY A 595 16.98 9.67 -2.96
C GLY A 595 18.15 10.55 -3.42
N THR A 596 18.47 11.59 -2.67
CA THR A 596 19.66 12.42 -2.94
C THR A 596 20.94 11.61 -2.70
N MET A 597 21.79 11.53 -3.73
CA MET A 597 23.00 10.70 -3.67
C MET A 597 24.23 11.47 -3.20
N PRO A 598 24.97 10.98 -2.19
CA PRO A 598 26.24 11.55 -1.74
C PRO A 598 27.33 11.46 -2.84
N PRO A 599 28.23 12.47 -2.98
CA PRO A 599 29.29 12.47 -4.01
C PRO A 599 30.21 11.24 -4.00
N ARG A 600 30.52 10.68 -2.82
CA ARG A 600 31.37 9.47 -2.70
C ARG A 600 30.66 8.21 -3.22
N LEU A 601 29.35 8.10 -3.03
CA LEU A 601 28.54 7.00 -3.59
C LEU A 601 28.43 7.13 -5.11
N ILE A 602 28.25 8.36 -5.60
CA ILE A 602 28.29 8.69 -7.03
C ILE A 602 29.63 8.27 -7.66
N PHE A 603 30.76 8.56 -7.02
CA PHE A 603 32.07 8.13 -7.50
C PHE A 603 32.22 6.60 -7.50
N ALA A 604 31.81 5.93 -6.42
CA ALA A 604 31.89 4.47 -6.31
C ALA A 604 31.03 3.73 -7.36
N LEU A 605 29.88 4.29 -7.77
CA LEU A 605 29.10 3.77 -8.89
C LEU A 605 29.93 3.67 -10.18
N GLY A 606 30.69 4.73 -10.50
CA GLY A 606 31.50 4.80 -11.72
C GLY A 606 32.68 3.82 -11.75
N THR A 607 33.05 3.21 -10.62
CA THR A 607 34.13 2.21 -10.57
C THR A 607 33.67 0.78 -10.84
N LEU A 608 32.38 0.54 -11.15
CA LEU A 608 31.80 -0.80 -11.31
C LEU A 608 31.86 -1.29 -12.77
N PRO A 609 32.76 -2.23 -13.14
CA PRO A 609 32.94 -2.62 -14.54
C PRO A 609 31.84 -3.55 -15.06
N SER A 610 31.23 -4.36 -14.19
CA SER A 610 30.30 -5.46 -14.52
C SER A 610 28.83 -4.99 -14.66
N PHE A 611 28.60 -3.69 -14.72
CA PHE A 611 27.34 -3.09 -14.32
C PHE A 611 26.38 -2.88 -15.50
N THR A 612 25.22 -3.52 -15.46
CA THR A 612 24.30 -3.65 -16.61
C THR A 612 22.96 -2.94 -16.44
N THR A 613 22.52 -2.66 -15.22
CA THR A 613 21.17 -2.13 -14.96
C THR A 613 21.23 -1.05 -13.88
N LEU A 614 20.84 0.16 -14.23
CA LEU A 614 20.80 1.30 -13.32
C LEU A 614 19.41 1.90 -13.28
N SER A 615 18.91 2.13 -12.08
CA SER A 615 17.75 2.98 -11.85
C SER A 615 18.10 4.06 -10.83
N LEU A 616 17.99 5.32 -11.22
CA LEU A 616 18.21 6.47 -10.37
C LEU A 616 16.89 7.22 -10.17
N THR A 617 16.58 7.65 -8.94
CA THR A 617 15.53 8.64 -8.72
C THR A 617 16.08 9.81 -7.90
N ASN A 618 15.80 11.04 -8.32
CA ASN A 618 16.31 12.28 -7.72
C ASN A 618 17.84 12.46 -7.91
N ALA A 619 18.34 12.05 -9.07
CA ALA A 619 19.75 12.15 -9.43
C ALA A 619 20.08 13.52 -10.06
N GLY A 620 20.88 14.31 -9.35
CA GLY A 620 21.47 15.54 -9.87
C GLY A 620 22.64 15.30 -10.83
N ARG A 621 23.16 16.38 -11.43
CA ARG A 621 24.17 16.36 -12.49
C ARG A 621 25.40 15.48 -12.22
N ALA A 622 25.94 15.53 -11.00
CA ALA A 622 27.11 14.73 -10.61
C ALA A 622 26.89 13.21 -10.76
N ALA A 623 25.66 12.73 -10.49
CA ALA A 623 25.31 11.33 -10.68
C ALA A 623 25.33 10.96 -12.18
N LEU A 624 24.77 11.82 -13.04
CA LEU A 624 24.82 11.64 -14.50
C LEU A 624 26.27 11.62 -15.00
N THR A 625 27.12 12.55 -14.55
CA THR A 625 28.54 12.57 -14.91
C THR A 625 29.26 11.28 -14.53
N ALA A 626 29.00 10.70 -13.36
CA ALA A 626 29.58 9.40 -13.00
C ALA A 626 29.08 8.25 -13.89
N THR A 627 27.81 8.28 -14.31
CA THR A 627 27.27 7.23 -15.20
C THR A 627 27.92 7.20 -16.59
N ALA A 628 28.62 8.26 -17.00
CA ALA A 628 29.43 8.29 -18.23
C ALA A 628 30.62 7.32 -18.25
N SER A 629 30.93 6.64 -17.14
CA SER A 629 31.95 5.58 -17.07
C SER A 629 31.39 4.16 -17.25
N LEU A 630 30.06 4.00 -17.33
CA LEU A 630 29.36 2.72 -17.29
C LEU A 630 29.17 2.10 -18.69
N HIS A 631 30.27 1.69 -19.32
CA HIS A 631 30.29 1.20 -20.70
C HIS A 631 29.46 -0.08 -20.99
N GLN A 632 29.08 -0.85 -19.96
CA GLN A 632 28.30 -2.10 -20.08
C GLN A 632 26.80 -1.94 -19.78
N LEU A 633 26.33 -0.70 -19.62
CA LEU A 633 24.97 -0.40 -19.16
C LEU A 633 23.93 -0.76 -20.23
N ARG A 634 23.14 -1.81 -20.00
CA ARG A 634 22.05 -2.27 -20.88
C ARG A 634 20.69 -1.66 -20.56
N SER A 635 20.43 -1.33 -19.30
CA SER A 635 19.16 -0.72 -18.89
C SER A 635 19.44 0.49 -18.01
N PHE A 636 18.96 1.66 -18.44
CA PHE A 636 19.00 2.89 -17.68
C PHE A 636 17.59 3.38 -17.38
N SER A 637 17.34 3.69 -16.11
CA SER A 637 16.13 4.28 -15.60
C SER A 637 16.47 5.53 -14.80
N LEU A 638 15.80 6.64 -15.08
CA LEU A 638 16.06 7.92 -14.44
C LEU A 638 14.73 8.63 -14.14
N SER A 639 14.41 8.79 -12.87
CA SER A 639 13.27 9.56 -12.40
C SER A 639 13.73 10.87 -11.76
N VAL A 640 13.30 12.02 -12.28
CA VAL A 640 13.76 13.34 -11.82
C VAL A 640 12.56 14.24 -11.56
N PRO A 641 12.49 14.90 -10.38
CA PRO A 641 11.44 15.88 -10.14
C PRO A 641 11.72 17.13 -10.98
N HIS A 642 10.67 17.80 -11.44
CA HIS A 642 10.77 18.92 -12.38
C HIS A 642 11.73 20.04 -11.94
N HIS A 643 11.86 20.31 -10.63
CA HIS A 643 12.73 21.37 -10.11
C HIS A 643 14.24 21.13 -10.31
N ASP A 644 14.66 19.89 -10.54
CA ASP A 644 16.06 19.55 -10.86
C ASP A 644 16.36 19.64 -12.37
N ILE A 645 15.35 19.86 -13.21
CA ILE A 645 15.49 19.89 -14.66
C ILE A 645 15.92 21.28 -15.12
N HIS A 646 17.21 21.37 -15.41
CA HIS A 646 17.90 22.56 -15.92
C HIS A 646 18.07 22.48 -17.45
N PRO A 647 18.34 23.59 -18.16
CA PRO A 647 18.37 23.60 -19.63
C PRO A 647 19.36 22.61 -20.28
N THR A 648 20.46 22.24 -19.60
CA THR A 648 21.41 21.25 -20.10
C THR A 648 21.09 19.82 -19.67
N PHE A 649 20.06 19.58 -18.87
CA PHE A 649 19.77 18.27 -18.26
C PHE A 649 19.74 17.13 -19.28
N PHE A 650 19.05 17.29 -20.41
CA PHE A 650 19.02 16.26 -21.46
C PHE A 650 20.36 16.07 -22.17
N ALA A 651 21.16 17.12 -22.32
CA ALA A 651 22.52 17.00 -22.85
C ALA A 651 23.46 16.29 -21.84
N ASP A 652 23.28 16.54 -20.53
CA ASP A 652 24.00 15.85 -19.46
C ASP A 652 23.59 14.36 -19.38
N VAL A 653 22.29 14.04 -19.53
CA VAL A 653 21.79 12.64 -19.63
C VAL A 653 22.31 11.95 -20.88
N ALA A 654 22.27 12.62 -22.04
CA ALA A 654 22.69 12.02 -23.29
C ALA A 654 24.22 11.82 -23.35
N GLY A 655 25.00 12.78 -22.84
CA GLY A 655 26.44 12.65 -22.66
C GLY A 655 26.82 11.53 -21.69
N ALA A 656 26.03 11.32 -20.63
CA ALA A 656 26.20 10.19 -19.72
C ALA A 656 25.92 8.83 -20.40
N LEU A 657 24.90 8.75 -21.26
CA LEU A 657 24.53 7.51 -21.94
C LEU A 657 25.37 7.19 -23.18
N ASN A 658 25.96 8.20 -23.82
CA ASN A 658 26.81 8.05 -25.01
C ASN A 658 27.99 7.09 -24.81
N ALA A 659 28.45 6.93 -23.57
CA ALA A 659 29.51 5.99 -23.21
C ALA A 659 29.07 4.51 -23.24
N SER A 660 27.78 4.21 -23.20
CA SER A 660 27.26 2.83 -23.26
C SER A 660 26.71 2.49 -24.64
N SER A 661 27.54 1.82 -25.44
CA SER A 661 27.12 1.23 -26.72
C SER A 661 26.08 0.11 -26.55
N GLN A 662 25.95 -0.47 -25.35
CA GLN A 662 25.13 -1.66 -25.07
C GLN A 662 23.73 -1.34 -24.54
N LEU A 663 23.30 -0.07 -24.54
CA LEU A 663 22.01 0.34 -24.00
C LEU A 663 20.84 -0.25 -24.81
N GLU A 664 20.05 -1.12 -24.18
CA GLU A 664 18.87 -1.81 -24.72
C GLU A 664 17.54 -1.22 -24.20
N GLU A 665 17.50 -0.77 -22.94
CA GLU A 665 16.35 -0.09 -22.33
C GLU A 665 16.72 1.32 -21.83
N LEU A 666 15.90 2.31 -22.19
CA LEU A 666 15.97 3.67 -21.66
C LEU A 666 14.61 4.07 -21.07
N ARG A 667 14.58 4.37 -19.77
CA ARG A 667 13.39 4.83 -19.04
C ARG A 667 13.66 6.20 -18.41
N LEU A 668 12.91 7.22 -18.82
CA LEU A 668 12.97 8.57 -18.27
C LEU A 668 11.61 8.89 -17.65
N SER A 669 11.60 9.25 -16.37
CA SER A 669 10.41 9.65 -15.64
C SER A 669 10.56 11.07 -15.14
N ILE A 670 9.59 11.94 -15.44
CA ILE A 670 9.58 13.33 -14.99
C ILE A 670 8.34 13.59 -14.14
N THR A 671 8.54 13.86 -12.84
CA THR A 671 7.45 14.26 -11.95
C THR A 671 7.21 15.76 -12.11
N LEU A 672 6.14 16.13 -12.83
CA LEU A 672 5.76 17.53 -13.03
C LEU A 672 5.03 18.07 -11.79
N LEU A 673 5.47 19.24 -11.31
CA LEU A 673 4.75 19.97 -10.28
C LEU A 673 3.52 20.69 -10.91
N PRO A 674 2.39 20.81 -10.19
CA PRO A 674 1.21 21.48 -10.72
C PRO A 674 1.48 22.97 -11.02
N GLY A 675 1.08 23.43 -12.21
CA GLY A 675 1.13 24.85 -12.60
C GLY A 675 2.43 25.31 -13.28
N MET A 676 3.25 24.38 -13.78
CA MET A 676 4.46 24.72 -14.56
C MET A 676 4.28 24.35 -16.04
N ASN A 677 4.19 25.38 -16.90
CA ASN A 677 3.91 25.24 -18.34
C ASN A 677 5.17 25.04 -19.20
N ILE A 678 6.35 24.99 -18.59
CA ILE A 678 7.61 24.74 -19.30
C ILE A 678 7.84 23.23 -19.37
N ILE A 679 7.44 22.64 -20.50
CA ILE A 679 7.91 21.32 -20.91
C ILE A 679 9.24 21.53 -21.65
N PRO A 680 10.39 21.14 -21.07
CA PRO A 680 11.66 21.24 -21.79
C PRO A 680 11.65 20.25 -22.95
N VAL A 681 11.99 20.74 -24.15
CA VAL A 681 12.13 19.90 -25.35
C VAL A 681 13.17 18.82 -25.08
N PHE A 682 12.80 17.56 -25.30
CA PHE A 682 13.70 16.40 -25.15
C PHE A 682 14.68 16.34 -26.33
N ASP A 683 15.60 17.29 -26.38
CA ASP A 683 16.61 17.35 -27.43
C ASP A 683 17.80 16.42 -27.14
N LEU A 684 17.64 15.17 -27.58
CA LEU A 684 18.73 14.18 -27.57
C LEU A 684 19.56 14.20 -28.89
N ARG A 685 19.20 15.04 -29.89
CA ARG A 685 19.70 15.00 -31.29
C ARG A 685 21.19 14.77 -31.51
N PRO A 686 22.14 15.30 -30.71
CA PRO A 686 23.57 14.99 -30.89
C PRO A 686 23.96 13.52 -30.72
N PHE A 687 23.06 12.63 -30.29
CA PHE A 687 23.37 11.24 -29.96
C PHE A 687 22.46 10.25 -30.70
N ILE A 688 23.00 9.07 -31.01
CA ILE A 688 22.27 7.95 -31.64
C ILE A 688 22.43 6.74 -30.73
N PHE A 689 21.33 6.11 -30.36
CA PHE A 689 21.34 4.95 -29.46
C PHE A 689 20.87 3.72 -30.25
N PRO A 690 21.77 3.07 -31.03
CA PRO A 690 21.38 2.07 -32.02
C PRO A 690 20.81 0.79 -31.42
N ASN A 691 21.13 0.47 -30.16
CA ASN A 691 20.71 -0.77 -29.52
C ASN A 691 19.45 -0.63 -28.64
N VAL A 692 18.93 0.59 -28.45
CA VAL A 692 17.74 0.83 -27.61
C VAL A 692 16.49 0.28 -28.30
N ARG A 693 15.89 -0.73 -27.65
CA ARG A 693 14.68 -1.44 -28.09
C ARG A 693 13.45 -1.00 -27.31
N LEU A 694 13.63 -0.60 -26.04
CA LEU A 694 12.57 -0.07 -25.18
C LEU A 694 12.88 1.38 -24.80
N LEU A 695 11.97 2.29 -25.14
CA LEU A 695 11.98 3.67 -24.69
C LEU A 695 10.74 3.93 -23.82
N SER A 696 10.91 4.36 -22.57
CA SER A 696 9.82 4.71 -21.67
C SER A 696 9.96 6.16 -21.22
N LEU A 697 8.96 6.99 -21.51
CA LEU A 697 8.84 8.40 -21.18
C LEU A 697 7.60 8.58 -20.29
N SER A 698 7.78 8.40 -18.99
CA SER A 698 6.72 8.60 -18.01
C SER A 698 6.71 10.03 -17.49
N GLY A 699 5.51 10.60 -17.35
CA GLY A 699 5.32 11.84 -16.63
C GLY A 699 4.41 11.57 -15.44
N GLU A 700 4.95 11.57 -14.21
CA GLU A 700 4.07 11.63 -13.05
C GLU A 700 3.40 13.01 -13.02
N SER A 701 2.07 12.98 -12.98
CA SER A 701 1.21 14.14 -12.87
C SER A 701 -0.11 13.67 -12.27
N ASP A 702 -0.66 14.45 -11.35
CA ASP A 702 -1.95 14.17 -10.73
C ASP A 702 -3.02 14.01 -11.84
N PRO A 703 -3.62 12.82 -12.01
CA PRO A 703 -4.58 12.58 -13.08
C PRO A 703 -5.83 13.43 -12.95
N ALA A 704 -6.12 14.04 -11.78
CA ALA A 704 -7.22 14.98 -11.61
C ALA A 704 -6.94 16.39 -12.16
N ARG A 705 -5.68 16.73 -12.46
CA ARG A 705 -5.25 18.09 -12.87
C ARG A 705 -4.75 18.19 -14.32
N LEU A 706 -4.62 17.07 -15.03
CA LEU A 706 -4.18 17.03 -16.43
C LEU A 706 -5.18 17.66 -17.44
N TYR A 707 -6.42 17.95 -17.04
CA TYR A 707 -7.50 18.38 -17.95
C TYR A 707 -7.61 19.88 -18.22
N LEU A 708 -6.71 20.71 -17.68
CA LEU A 708 -6.89 22.17 -17.67
C LEU A 708 -5.92 22.97 -18.54
N ASP A 709 -5.01 22.31 -19.27
CA ASP A 709 -4.16 23.02 -20.23
C ASP A 709 -3.95 22.21 -21.52
N GLU A 710 -4.93 22.31 -22.42
CA GLU A 710 -4.84 21.82 -23.80
C GLU A 710 -3.78 22.57 -24.62
N ASN A 711 -3.24 23.69 -24.11
CA ASN A 711 -2.23 24.52 -24.79
C ASN A 711 -0.79 24.15 -24.39
N ALA A 712 -0.59 23.13 -23.54
CA ALA A 712 0.75 22.66 -23.20
C ALA A 712 1.45 22.15 -24.47
N PRO A 713 2.61 22.73 -24.88
CA PRO A 713 3.23 22.40 -26.15
C PRO A 713 3.65 20.92 -26.20
N PRO A 714 3.45 20.25 -27.34
CA PRO A 714 3.69 18.83 -27.46
C PRO A 714 5.18 18.49 -27.32
N LEU A 715 5.45 17.28 -26.81
CA LEU A 715 6.80 16.73 -26.73
C LEU A 715 7.30 16.29 -28.11
N ALA A 716 7.85 17.24 -28.88
CA ALA A 716 8.57 16.93 -30.11
C ALA A 716 9.86 16.14 -29.81
N MET A 717 10.03 14.98 -30.45
CA MET A 717 11.16 14.08 -30.20
C MET A 717 11.67 13.46 -31.50
N VAL A 718 12.93 13.75 -31.85
CA VAL A 718 13.52 13.40 -33.16
C VAL A 718 14.05 11.95 -33.18
N PRO A 719 13.88 11.18 -34.28
CA PRO A 719 14.15 9.74 -34.33
C PRO A 719 15.65 9.40 -34.29
N GLN A 720 16.17 9.12 -33.09
CA GLN A 720 17.57 8.73 -32.84
C GLN A 720 17.74 7.28 -32.41
N PHE A 721 16.63 6.53 -32.44
CA PHE A 721 16.52 5.18 -31.92
C PHE A 721 16.00 4.25 -33.04
N PRO A 722 16.84 3.88 -34.02
CA PRO A 722 16.41 3.18 -35.23
C PRO A 722 15.78 1.80 -34.95
N ASN A 723 16.14 1.19 -33.82
CA ASN A 723 15.75 -0.17 -33.44
C ASN A 723 14.74 -0.24 -32.28
N ILE A 724 13.97 0.83 -32.02
CA ILE A 724 12.86 0.75 -31.05
C ILE A 724 11.87 -0.31 -31.51
N THR A 725 11.60 -1.27 -30.62
CA THR A 725 10.51 -2.24 -30.77
C THR A 725 9.34 -1.92 -29.86
N SER A 726 9.58 -1.23 -28.73
CA SER A 726 8.55 -0.85 -27.77
C SER A 726 8.72 0.58 -27.25
N ILE A 727 7.63 1.34 -27.19
CA ILE A 727 7.59 2.67 -26.58
C ILE A 727 6.55 2.76 -25.47
N GLU A 728 6.83 3.46 -24.38
CA GLU A 728 5.85 3.84 -23.35
C GLU A 728 5.82 5.36 -23.20
N VAL A 729 4.69 6.06 -23.42
CA VAL A 729 4.59 7.52 -23.34
C VAL A 729 3.32 7.95 -22.59
N LEU A 730 3.44 8.45 -21.37
CA LEU A 730 2.25 8.71 -20.51
C LEU A 730 1.51 10.03 -20.81
N LYS A 731 1.98 10.87 -21.73
CA LYS A 731 1.46 12.22 -22.01
C LYS A 731 1.27 12.45 -23.50
N ASN A 732 0.60 13.56 -23.83
CA ASN A 732 0.41 14.01 -25.22
C ASN A 732 1.79 14.17 -25.88
N PHE A 733 1.95 13.46 -26.99
CA PHE A 733 3.21 13.29 -27.70
C PHE A 733 2.91 13.39 -29.18
N GLU A 734 3.40 14.44 -29.81
CA GLU A 734 3.29 14.60 -31.27
C GLU A 734 4.58 14.11 -31.90
N LEU A 735 4.42 13.11 -32.77
CA LEU A 735 5.47 12.70 -33.70
C LEU A 735 5.51 13.69 -34.85
N SER A 736 6.71 14.05 -35.31
CA SER A 736 6.81 14.64 -36.63
C SER A 736 6.54 13.53 -37.67
N PRO A 737 5.86 13.81 -38.79
CA PRO A 737 5.63 12.83 -39.85
C PRO A 737 6.92 12.21 -40.45
N SER A 738 8.09 12.80 -40.16
CA SER A 738 9.42 12.26 -40.48
C SER A 738 9.83 11.05 -39.64
N ASP A 739 9.13 10.76 -38.54
CA ASP A 739 9.69 9.99 -37.43
C ASP A 739 9.33 8.50 -37.52
N THR A 740 9.70 7.88 -38.64
CA THR A 740 9.40 6.46 -38.88
C THR A 740 10.35 5.54 -38.10
N TRP A 741 9.86 4.90 -37.03
CA TRP A 741 10.52 3.74 -36.40
C TRP A 741 10.05 2.44 -37.09
N PRO A 742 10.86 1.84 -37.98
CA PRO A 742 10.42 0.71 -38.81
C PRO A 742 10.21 -0.59 -38.02
N HIS A 743 10.70 -0.66 -36.78
CA HIS A 743 10.63 -1.84 -35.92
C HIS A 743 9.64 -1.69 -34.75
N LEU A 744 8.94 -0.56 -34.63
CA LEU A 744 7.99 -0.34 -33.53
C LEU A 744 6.77 -1.26 -33.68
N THR A 745 6.62 -2.17 -32.73
CA THR A 745 5.49 -3.11 -32.68
C THR A 745 4.69 -3.00 -31.38
N SER A 746 5.25 -2.39 -30.34
CA SER A 746 4.62 -2.26 -29.02
C SER A 746 4.53 -0.79 -28.60
N ALA A 747 3.35 -0.34 -28.21
CA ALA A 747 3.12 1.00 -27.70
C ALA A 747 2.31 0.97 -26.40
N LYS A 748 2.68 1.81 -25.44
CA LYS A 748 1.94 2.06 -24.21
C LYS A 748 1.79 3.57 -24.02
N GLY A 749 0.63 4.08 -23.61
CA GLY A 749 0.50 5.52 -23.43
C GLY A 749 -0.90 6.09 -23.44
N ALA A 750 -0.97 7.42 -23.35
CA ALA A 750 -2.21 8.17 -23.48
C ALA A 750 -2.82 8.01 -24.89
N VAL A 751 -4.15 8.11 -25.00
CA VAL A 751 -4.86 7.91 -26.28
C VAL A 751 -4.28 8.76 -27.43
N PRO A 752 -4.00 10.07 -27.28
CA PRO A 752 -3.44 10.86 -28.38
C PRO A 752 -2.07 10.35 -28.87
N ALA A 753 -1.21 9.91 -27.94
CA ALA A 753 0.08 9.32 -28.28
C ALA A 753 -0.07 7.99 -29.02
N ILE A 754 -1.00 7.12 -28.58
CA ILE A 754 -1.30 5.86 -29.27
C ILE A 754 -1.89 6.10 -30.66
N VAL A 755 -2.76 7.10 -30.84
CA VAL A 755 -3.33 7.49 -32.14
C VAL A 755 -2.22 7.93 -33.09
N GLY A 756 -1.34 8.86 -32.69
CA GLY A 756 -0.22 9.30 -33.52
C GLY A 756 0.76 8.17 -33.88
N LEU A 757 1.05 7.26 -32.94
CA LEU A 757 1.87 6.08 -33.20
C LEU A 757 1.21 5.11 -34.19
N ALA A 758 -0.09 4.86 -34.04
CA ALA A 758 -0.84 3.92 -34.88
C ALA A 758 -1.02 4.42 -36.33
N GLN A 759 -1.03 5.74 -36.55
CA GLN A 759 -1.05 6.33 -37.90
C GLN A 759 0.24 6.08 -38.70
N HIS A 760 1.35 5.79 -38.03
CA HIS A 760 2.68 5.65 -38.66
C HIS A 760 3.34 4.27 -38.48
N HIS A 761 2.84 3.42 -37.57
CA HIS A 761 3.48 2.15 -37.22
C HIS A 761 2.47 0.99 -37.11
N ALA A 762 2.86 -0.20 -37.58
CA ALA A 762 2.04 -1.41 -37.53
C ALA A 762 2.07 -2.07 -36.13
N LEU A 763 1.38 -1.46 -35.16
CA LEU A 763 1.38 -1.90 -33.77
C LEU A 763 0.72 -3.29 -33.60
N THR A 764 1.40 -4.23 -32.94
CA THR A 764 0.88 -5.55 -32.55
C THR A 764 0.49 -5.59 -31.07
N ARG A 765 1.09 -4.75 -30.23
CA ARG A 765 0.81 -4.63 -28.79
C ARG A 765 0.53 -3.18 -28.41
N VAL A 766 -0.62 -2.95 -27.79
CA VAL A 766 -1.08 -1.62 -27.40
C VAL A 766 -1.53 -1.64 -25.94
N VAL A 767 -1.05 -0.69 -25.14
CA VAL A 767 -1.45 -0.51 -23.73
C VAL A 767 -1.88 0.95 -23.52
N VAL A 768 -3.17 1.21 -23.68
CA VAL A 768 -3.75 2.53 -23.43
C VAL A 768 -3.77 2.80 -21.92
N THR A 769 -3.14 3.88 -21.49
CA THR A 769 -3.09 4.36 -20.09
C THR A 769 -3.72 5.74 -20.01
N ASN A 770 -4.48 6.01 -18.94
CA ASN A 770 -5.37 7.18 -18.80
C ASN A 770 -6.61 7.07 -19.71
N MET A 771 -7.69 7.72 -19.29
CA MET A 771 -9.03 7.28 -19.73
C MET A 771 -9.41 7.68 -21.16
N LEU A 772 -10.28 6.86 -21.72
CA LEU A 772 -11.13 7.17 -22.85
C LEU A 772 -12.26 8.11 -22.42
N TYR A 773 -12.02 9.43 -22.42
CA TYR A 773 -13.04 10.44 -22.16
C TYR A 773 -13.89 10.70 -23.41
N GLY A 774 -15.05 10.03 -23.50
CA GLY A 774 -16.04 10.26 -24.55
C GLY A 774 -15.89 9.37 -25.79
N ALA A 775 -16.97 9.27 -26.57
CA ALA A 775 -17.02 8.42 -27.76
C ALA A 775 -16.27 8.97 -28.99
N THR A 776 -15.82 10.22 -28.96
CA THR A 776 -14.89 10.78 -29.97
C THR A 776 -13.51 10.18 -29.79
N VAL A 777 -12.89 10.39 -28.63
CA VAL A 777 -11.58 9.83 -28.26
C VAL A 777 -11.52 8.29 -28.41
N CYS A 778 -12.63 7.59 -28.14
CA CYS A 778 -12.75 6.16 -28.45
C CYS A 778 -12.73 5.85 -29.95
N ARG A 779 -13.46 6.62 -30.77
CA ARG A 779 -13.47 6.46 -32.23
C ARG A 779 -12.11 6.79 -32.83
N ASP A 780 -11.51 7.91 -32.47
CA ASP A 780 -10.19 8.32 -32.97
C ASP A 780 -9.13 7.22 -32.69
N LEU A 781 -9.18 6.60 -31.51
CA LEU A 781 -8.34 5.43 -31.18
C LEU A 781 -8.63 4.22 -32.07
N LEU A 782 -9.90 3.87 -32.26
CA LEU A 782 -10.29 2.70 -33.06
C LEU A 782 -9.98 2.90 -34.54
N ASP A 783 -10.23 4.10 -35.07
CA ASP A 783 -10.00 4.48 -36.46
C ASP A 783 -8.50 4.55 -36.77
N ALA A 784 -7.65 4.87 -35.79
CA ALA A 784 -6.20 4.75 -35.91
C ALA A 784 -5.74 3.27 -35.81
N LEU A 785 -6.27 2.50 -34.86
CA LEU A 785 -5.85 1.11 -34.63
C LEU A 785 -6.40 0.11 -35.67
N GLN A 786 -7.45 0.44 -36.44
CA GLN A 786 -8.00 -0.47 -37.48
C GLN A 786 -6.99 -0.82 -38.59
N HIS A 787 -5.97 0.02 -38.78
CA HIS A 787 -4.89 -0.20 -39.73
C HIS A 787 -3.70 -0.98 -39.12
N CYS A 788 -3.74 -1.26 -37.81
CA CYS A 788 -2.70 -1.96 -37.08
C CYS A 788 -3.06 -3.45 -36.85
N PRO A 789 -2.09 -4.38 -36.97
CA PRO A 789 -2.28 -5.80 -36.66
C PRO A 789 -2.28 -6.08 -35.15
N VAL A 790 -3.13 -5.39 -34.38
CA VAL A 790 -3.15 -5.46 -32.91
C VAL A 790 -3.60 -6.85 -32.43
N GLU A 791 -2.67 -7.61 -31.87
CA GLU A 791 -2.95 -8.92 -31.24
C GLU A 791 -3.16 -8.79 -29.73
N ASN A 792 -2.54 -7.78 -29.10
CA ASN A 792 -2.57 -7.53 -27.67
C ASN A 792 -3.07 -6.11 -27.38
N LEU A 793 -4.23 -5.95 -26.74
CA LEU A 793 -4.73 -4.66 -26.28
C LEU A 793 -4.94 -4.68 -24.76
N SER A 794 -4.38 -3.71 -24.06
CA SER A 794 -4.73 -3.39 -22.68
C SER A 794 -5.29 -1.97 -22.61
N VAL A 795 -6.46 -1.79 -22.00
CA VAL A 795 -7.12 -0.49 -21.81
C VAL A 795 -7.23 -0.21 -20.32
N GLN A 796 -6.43 0.71 -19.80
CA GLN A 796 -6.46 1.16 -18.42
C GLN A 796 -7.24 2.47 -18.32
N SER A 797 -8.56 2.35 -18.15
CA SER A 797 -9.49 3.47 -18.12
C SER A 797 -10.11 3.64 -16.73
N ALA A 798 -10.03 4.85 -16.19
CA ALA A 798 -10.31 5.10 -14.78
C ALA A 798 -11.74 5.59 -14.46
N PHE A 799 -12.71 5.40 -15.38
CA PHE A 799 -14.16 5.78 -15.44
C PHE A 799 -14.78 6.67 -14.32
N GLY A 800 -14.05 7.67 -13.84
CA GLY A 800 -14.24 8.27 -12.52
C GLY A 800 -15.13 9.52 -12.47
N GLY A 801 -16.19 9.58 -13.26
CA GLY A 801 -17.08 10.76 -13.36
C GLY A 801 -18.49 10.50 -12.85
N GLN A 802 -19.26 11.57 -12.60
CA GLN A 802 -20.72 11.51 -12.43
C GLN A 802 -21.47 11.66 -13.77
N TYR A 803 -20.75 11.87 -14.88
CA TYR A 803 -21.29 12.18 -16.21
C TYR A 803 -21.38 10.95 -17.14
N TYR A 804 -21.35 9.73 -16.60
CA TYR A 804 -21.13 8.49 -17.37
C TYR A 804 -22.33 7.54 -17.49
N ASP A 805 -23.55 8.07 -17.44
CA ASP A 805 -24.76 7.28 -17.73
C ASP A 805 -24.93 6.96 -19.24
N SER A 806 -24.05 7.50 -20.11
CA SER A 806 -24.22 7.54 -21.57
C SER A 806 -23.36 6.59 -22.41
N TYR A 807 -22.39 5.85 -21.83
CA TYR A 807 -21.49 4.98 -22.61
C TYR A 807 -21.53 3.51 -22.17
N PRO A 808 -22.31 2.65 -22.87
CA PRO A 808 -22.37 1.24 -22.55
C PRO A 808 -21.08 0.51 -22.99
N LEU A 809 -20.45 -0.22 -22.07
CA LEU A 809 -19.35 -1.17 -22.35
C LEU A 809 -19.62 -2.08 -23.59
N PRO A 810 -20.86 -2.59 -23.84
CA PRO A 810 -21.18 -3.29 -25.08
C PRO A 810 -20.76 -2.57 -26.38
N TRP A 811 -20.89 -1.24 -26.44
CA TRP A 811 -20.50 -0.47 -27.63
C TRP A 811 -18.98 -0.54 -27.84
N LEU A 812 -18.20 -0.27 -26.79
CA LEU A 812 -16.74 -0.32 -26.85
C LEU A 812 -16.25 -1.72 -27.26
N LEU A 813 -16.81 -2.78 -26.67
CA LEU A 813 -16.45 -4.16 -27.01
C LEU A 813 -16.81 -4.53 -28.45
N ARG A 814 -17.98 -4.11 -28.94
CA ARG A 814 -18.41 -4.37 -30.32
C ARG A 814 -17.51 -3.64 -31.30
N SER A 815 -17.21 -2.37 -31.04
CA SER A 815 -16.34 -1.55 -31.89
C SER A 815 -14.90 -2.07 -31.89
N LEU A 816 -14.37 -2.53 -30.74
CA LEU A 816 -13.08 -3.23 -30.66
C LEU A 816 -13.05 -4.51 -31.48
N ALA A 817 -14.10 -5.34 -31.42
CA ALA A 817 -14.19 -6.57 -32.20
C ALA A 817 -14.24 -6.31 -33.72
N THR A 818 -14.89 -5.22 -34.13
CA THR A 818 -14.97 -4.79 -35.54
C THR A 818 -13.66 -4.18 -36.04
N ALA A 819 -13.04 -3.29 -35.27
CA ALA A 819 -11.80 -2.61 -35.66
C ALA A 819 -10.57 -3.53 -35.59
N LEU A 820 -10.52 -4.47 -34.62
CA LEU A 820 -9.34 -5.29 -34.33
C LEU A 820 -9.60 -6.80 -34.53
N PRO A 821 -9.84 -7.27 -35.77
CA PRO A 821 -10.12 -8.69 -36.06
C PRO A 821 -8.91 -9.62 -35.82
N ALA A 822 -7.73 -9.07 -35.57
CA ALA A 822 -6.52 -9.80 -35.16
C ALA A 822 -6.42 -10.03 -33.65
N LEU A 823 -7.25 -9.37 -32.83
CA LEU A 823 -7.09 -9.32 -31.38
C LEU A 823 -7.20 -10.70 -30.73
N ARG A 824 -6.12 -11.12 -30.05
CA ARG A 824 -6.01 -12.38 -29.31
C ARG A 824 -6.17 -12.18 -27.82
N ASN A 825 -5.62 -11.09 -27.29
CA ASN A 825 -5.54 -10.82 -25.87
C ASN A 825 -6.09 -9.42 -25.57
N LEU A 826 -7.15 -9.34 -24.76
CA LEU A 826 -7.79 -8.10 -24.33
C LEU A 826 -7.76 -8.01 -22.79
N GLU A 827 -7.17 -6.94 -22.26
CA GLU A 827 -7.15 -6.61 -20.84
C GLU A 827 -7.85 -5.27 -20.63
N ILE A 828 -8.92 -5.22 -19.83
CA ILE A 828 -9.63 -3.98 -19.52
C ILE A 828 -9.54 -3.73 -18.02
N THR A 829 -9.00 -2.57 -17.63
CA THR A 829 -9.07 -2.06 -16.27
C THR A 829 -10.07 -0.92 -16.21
N ILE A 830 -11.01 -1.03 -15.27
CA ILE A 830 -12.12 -0.09 -15.05
C ILE A 830 -12.07 0.39 -13.60
N ASP A 831 -11.49 1.57 -13.35
CA ASP A 831 -11.55 2.20 -12.03
C ASP A 831 -12.83 3.02 -11.81
N GLY A 832 -13.23 3.17 -10.55
CA GLY A 832 -14.29 4.09 -10.13
C GLY A 832 -15.73 3.61 -10.35
N VAL A 833 -15.94 2.35 -10.73
CA VAL A 833 -17.27 1.79 -11.09
C VAL A 833 -18.30 2.03 -9.99
N SER A 834 -19.42 2.65 -10.38
CA SER A 834 -20.58 2.94 -9.51
C SER A 834 -21.87 2.20 -9.91
N CYS A 835 -21.96 1.68 -11.14
CA CYS A 835 -23.14 0.93 -11.61
C CYS A 835 -23.08 -0.56 -11.23
N LYS A 836 -24.25 -1.23 -11.23
CA LYS A 836 -24.32 -2.66 -10.89
C LYS A 836 -23.71 -3.49 -12.04
N LEU A 837 -22.90 -4.50 -11.71
CA LEU A 837 -22.23 -5.32 -12.72
C LEU A 837 -23.24 -5.94 -13.71
N ASP A 838 -24.40 -6.36 -13.22
CA ASP A 838 -25.45 -6.97 -14.03
C ASP A 838 -26.06 -6.00 -15.07
N GLN A 839 -25.95 -4.68 -14.84
CA GLN A 839 -26.32 -3.65 -15.83
C GLN A 839 -25.25 -3.48 -16.91
N ILE A 840 -23.97 -3.57 -16.53
CA ILE A 840 -22.84 -3.58 -17.49
C ILE A 840 -22.86 -4.86 -18.34
N LEU A 841 -23.37 -5.96 -17.80
CA LEU A 841 -23.36 -7.30 -18.40
C LEU A 841 -24.71 -7.74 -18.97
N GLN A 842 -25.52 -6.77 -19.43
CA GLN A 842 -26.75 -7.04 -20.15
C GLN A 842 -26.50 -7.70 -21.52
N GLN A 843 -27.59 -8.13 -22.17
CA GLN A 843 -27.59 -8.95 -23.39
C GLN A 843 -26.72 -8.40 -24.53
N ASP A 844 -26.60 -7.09 -24.66
CA ASP A 844 -25.75 -6.45 -25.68
C ASP A 844 -24.27 -6.81 -25.51
N THR A 845 -23.78 -6.95 -24.27
CA THR A 845 -22.38 -7.32 -23.99
C THR A 845 -22.06 -8.71 -24.51
N ALA A 846 -23.00 -9.66 -24.39
CA ALA A 846 -22.86 -11.00 -24.97
C ALA A 846 -22.75 -10.93 -26.51
N SER A 847 -23.58 -10.11 -27.17
CA SER A 847 -23.51 -9.92 -28.64
C SER A 847 -22.19 -9.27 -29.10
N ALA A 848 -21.58 -8.43 -28.28
CA ALA A 848 -20.27 -7.86 -28.55
C ALA A 848 -19.16 -8.93 -28.41
N PHE A 849 -19.26 -9.81 -27.40
CA PHE A 849 -18.32 -10.91 -27.20
C PHE A 849 -18.35 -11.96 -28.32
N SER A 850 -19.52 -12.24 -28.91
CA SER A 850 -19.63 -13.13 -30.07
C SER A 850 -18.97 -12.59 -31.35
N SER A 851 -18.69 -11.28 -31.42
CA SER A 851 -18.00 -10.68 -32.57
C SER A 851 -16.49 -10.95 -32.59
N PHE A 852 -15.88 -11.31 -31.44
CA PHE A 852 -14.45 -11.61 -31.38
C PHE A 852 -14.14 -13.03 -31.87
N GLN A 853 -13.65 -13.15 -33.11
CA GLN A 853 -13.32 -14.44 -33.71
C GLN A 853 -12.01 -15.06 -33.20
N LYS A 854 -11.03 -14.25 -32.76
CA LYS A 854 -9.67 -14.69 -32.40
C LYS A 854 -9.28 -14.47 -30.94
N LEU A 855 -10.15 -13.87 -30.13
CA LEU A 855 -9.86 -13.48 -28.75
C LEU A 855 -9.74 -14.72 -27.84
N ARG A 856 -8.51 -15.17 -27.58
CA ARG A 856 -8.22 -16.30 -26.69
C ARG A 856 -8.20 -15.92 -25.22
N TRP A 857 -7.88 -14.66 -24.92
CA TRP A 857 -7.64 -14.19 -23.55
C TRP A 857 -8.43 -12.92 -23.27
N PHE A 858 -9.25 -12.95 -22.23
CA PHE A 858 -9.92 -11.75 -21.71
C PHE A 858 -9.64 -11.60 -20.21
N SER A 859 -9.07 -10.46 -19.81
CA SER A 859 -8.84 -10.11 -18.40
C SER A 859 -9.55 -8.81 -18.06
N TRP A 860 -10.33 -8.82 -16.97
CA TRP A 860 -11.08 -7.67 -16.51
C TRP A 860 -10.72 -7.32 -15.07
N HIS A 861 -10.23 -6.10 -14.89
CA HIS A 861 -9.83 -5.53 -13.63
C HIS A 861 -10.86 -4.47 -13.24
N MET A 862 -11.39 -4.54 -12.01
CA MET A 862 -12.44 -3.65 -11.53
C MET A 862 -12.08 -3.07 -10.17
N THR A 863 -12.22 -1.75 -10.05
CA THR A 863 -11.81 -1.00 -8.86
C THR A 863 -13.03 -0.18 -8.39
N PRO A 864 -13.85 -0.70 -7.46
CA PRO A 864 -15.12 -0.09 -7.07
C PRO A 864 -14.91 1.24 -6.33
N LYS A 865 -15.85 2.17 -6.49
CA LYS A 865 -15.79 3.50 -5.86
C LYS A 865 -15.88 3.37 -4.33
N ALA A 866 -14.89 3.91 -3.61
CA ALA A 866 -14.62 3.61 -2.21
C ALA A 866 -15.61 4.22 -1.16
N LYS A 867 -16.87 4.50 -1.51
CA LYS A 867 -17.85 5.15 -0.61
C LYS A 867 -19.18 4.40 -0.50
N GLY A 868 -19.50 3.95 0.71
CA GLY A 868 -20.88 3.62 1.14
C GLY A 868 -21.37 2.21 0.81
N ASP A 869 -21.47 1.86 -0.47
CA ASP A 869 -22.27 0.71 -0.93
C ASP A 869 -21.55 -0.65 -0.88
N ALA A 870 -20.78 -0.89 0.17
CA ALA A 870 -20.10 -2.18 0.36
C ALA A 870 -21.09 -3.35 0.41
N GLY A 871 -22.27 -3.17 1.01
CA GLY A 871 -23.26 -4.24 1.24
C GLY A 871 -23.73 -4.97 -0.03
N ASP A 872 -24.02 -4.25 -1.11
CA ASP A 872 -24.48 -4.85 -2.39
C ASP A 872 -23.31 -5.46 -3.21
N ALA A 873 -22.06 -5.08 -2.93
CA ALA A 873 -20.90 -5.50 -3.69
C ALA A 873 -20.43 -6.95 -3.41
N TYR A 874 -21.14 -7.72 -2.57
CA TYR A 874 -20.71 -9.05 -2.11
C TYR A 874 -21.33 -10.25 -2.84
N ARG A 875 -22.25 -10.06 -3.78
CA ARG A 875 -22.83 -11.17 -4.55
C ARG A 875 -21.93 -11.66 -5.68
N LEU A 876 -20.78 -12.22 -5.31
CA LEU A 876 -19.84 -12.87 -6.24
C LEU A 876 -20.52 -13.95 -7.10
N TYR A 877 -21.54 -14.61 -6.56
CA TYR A 877 -22.36 -15.60 -7.27
C TYR A 877 -23.12 -15.01 -8.48
N ASP A 878 -23.82 -13.89 -8.30
CA ASP A 878 -24.59 -13.24 -9.37
C ASP A 878 -23.63 -12.74 -10.48
N ARG A 879 -22.46 -12.21 -10.08
CA ARG A 879 -21.36 -11.86 -11.00
C ARG A 879 -20.87 -13.05 -11.82
N MET A 880 -20.65 -14.20 -11.19
CA MET A 880 -20.22 -15.41 -11.90
C MET A 880 -21.27 -15.93 -12.88
N LYS A 881 -22.57 -15.72 -12.60
CA LYS A 881 -23.65 -16.04 -13.55
C LYS A 881 -23.59 -15.13 -14.78
N ALA A 882 -23.41 -13.82 -14.60
CA ALA A 882 -23.28 -12.89 -15.71
C ALA A 882 -22.02 -13.19 -16.56
N ILE A 883 -20.88 -13.45 -15.92
CA ILE A 883 -19.63 -13.88 -16.58
C ILE A 883 -19.82 -15.18 -17.38
N ARG A 884 -20.56 -16.16 -16.84
CA ARG A 884 -20.91 -17.38 -17.57
C ARG A 884 -21.67 -17.09 -18.87
N HIS A 885 -22.60 -16.14 -18.87
CA HIS A 885 -23.32 -15.76 -20.08
C HIS A 885 -22.40 -15.08 -21.14
N LEU A 886 -21.41 -14.29 -20.72
CA LEU A 886 -20.42 -13.71 -21.64
C LEU A 886 -19.54 -14.79 -22.27
N LEU A 887 -19.04 -15.73 -21.46
CA LEU A 887 -18.17 -16.81 -21.91
C LEU A 887 -18.91 -17.83 -22.77
N GLN A 888 -20.22 -18.02 -22.55
CA GLN A 888 -21.08 -18.79 -23.46
C GLN A 888 -21.29 -18.12 -24.81
N ALA A 889 -21.18 -16.79 -24.89
CA ALA A 889 -21.38 -16.04 -26.14
C ALA A 889 -20.13 -15.99 -27.02
N SER A 890 -18.93 -16.27 -26.49
CA SER A 890 -17.68 -16.26 -27.24
C SER A 890 -17.01 -17.64 -27.23
N SER A 891 -17.02 -18.31 -28.37
CA SER A 891 -16.37 -19.62 -28.56
C SER A 891 -14.84 -19.54 -28.69
N SER A 892 -14.27 -18.33 -28.83
CA SER A 892 -12.84 -18.10 -29.03
C SER A 892 -12.06 -17.96 -27.71
N ILE A 893 -12.72 -17.52 -26.63
CA ILE A 893 -12.07 -17.30 -25.33
C ILE A 893 -11.69 -18.64 -24.68
N GLN A 894 -10.39 -18.81 -24.46
CA GLN A 894 -9.78 -19.96 -23.78
C GLN A 894 -9.45 -19.64 -22.32
N TYR A 895 -9.18 -18.37 -22.00
CA TYR A 895 -8.77 -17.92 -20.68
C TYR A 895 -9.52 -16.65 -20.27
N PHE A 896 -10.09 -16.70 -19.07
CA PHE A 896 -10.81 -15.60 -18.47
C PHE A 896 -10.20 -15.22 -17.12
N GLY A 897 -9.90 -13.94 -16.95
CA GLY A 897 -9.48 -13.36 -15.68
C GLY A 897 -10.43 -12.28 -15.20
N LEU A 898 -10.80 -12.33 -13.92
CA LEU A 898 -11.46 -11.24 -13.22
C LEU A 898 -10.66 -10.90 -11.98
N ARG A 899 -10.21 -9.65 -11.83
CA ARG A 899 -9.62 -9.13 -10.60
C ARG A 899 -10.46 -7.97 -10.07
N ILE A 900 -11.17 -8.22 -8.97
CA ILE A 900 -11.92 -7.20 -8.24
C ILE A 900 -11.04 -6.70 -7.11
N PHE A 901 -10.57 -5.46 -7.21
CA PHE A 901 -9.90 -4.79 -6.10
C PHE A 901 -10.94 -4.34 -5.07
N LYS A 902 -10.58 -4.31 -3.78
CA LYS A 902 -11.40 -3.82 -2.68
C LYS A 902 -10.56 -2.90 -1.82
N ARG A 903 -10.84 -1.60 -1.87
CA ARG A 903 -10.15 -0.59 -1.06
C ARG A 903 -10.86 -0.46 0.29
N LEU A 904 -10.21 -0.92 1.36
CA LEU A 904 -10.72 -0.88 2.73
C LEU A 904 -9.80 0.01 3.57
N GLY A 905 -10.06 1.33 3.53
CA GLY A 905 -9.12 2.34 4.01
C GLY A 905 -7.89 2.44 3.11
N ASP A 906 -6.70 2.43 3.72
CA ASP A 906 -5.43 2.46 2.98
C ASP A 906 -5.01 1.08 2.44
N VAL A 907 -5.65 0.00 2.89
CA VAL A 907 -5.35 -1.37 2.44
C VAL A 907 -6.20 -1.72 1.22
N THR A 908 -5.53 -2.15 0.14
CA THR A 908 -6.20 -2.68 -1.05
C THR A 908 -6.12 -4.20 -1.04
N TYR A 909 -7.26 -4.84 -0.78
CA TYR A 909 -7.44 -6.27 -1.00
C TYR A 909 -7.76 -6.52 -2.47
N HIS A 910 -7.58 -7.74 -2.95
CA HIS A 910 -8.08 -8.15 -4.26
C HIS A 910 -8.66 -9.56 -4.21
N GLU A 911 -9.78 -9.75 -4.91
CA GLU A 911 -10.35 -11.06 -5.21
C GLU A 911 -10.09 -11.31 -6.69
N SER A 912 -9.25 -12.29 -7.00
CA SER A 912 -9.00 -12.74 -8.37
C SER A 912 -9.64 -14.10 -8.63
N CYS A 913 -10.38 -14.21 -9.73
CA CYS A 913 -10.85 -15.47 -10.27
C CYS A 913 -10.21 -15.68 -11.65
N TRP A 914 -9.47 -16.78 -11.81
CA TRP A 914 -8.83 -17.18 -13.04
C TRP A 914 -9.47 -18.49 -13.51
N ARG A 915 -9.86 -18.57 -14.79
CA ARG A 915 -10.58 -19.72 -15.35
C ARG A 915 -10.07 -20.06 -16.75
N LYS A 916 -9.89 -21.35 -16.99
CA LYS A 916 -9.73 -21.93 -18.32
C LYS A 916 -11.11 -22.33 -18.86
N CYS A 917 -11.40 -21.97 -20.10
CA CYS A 917 -12.67 -22.23 -20.77
C CYS A 917 -12.46 -23.38 -21.77
N THR A 918 -12.86 -24.59 -21.38
CA THR A 918 -12.61 -25.83 -22.14
C THR A 918 -13.82 -26.27 -22.97
N GLY A 919 -14.14 -25.50 -24.02
CA GLY A 919 -15.14 -25.88 -25.02
C GLY A 919 -16.60 -25.81 -24.55
N ALA A 920 -17.53 -25.99 -25.49
CA ALA A 920 -18.97 -25.82 -25.25
C ALA A 920 -19.59 -26.94 -24.38
N GLU A 921 -18.97 -28.13 -24.35
CA GLU A 921 -19.56 -29.32 -23.70
C GLU A 921 -19.17 -29.46 -22.21
N ALA A 922 -18.06 -28.87 -21.77
CA ALA A 922 -17.58 -28.97 -20.38
C ALA A 922 -18.22 -27.94 -19.41
N LEU A 923 -19.27 -27.23 -19.83
CA LEU A 923 -19.88 -26.11 -19.08
C LEU A 923 -20.43 -26.48 -17.68
N GLY A 924 -20.54 -27.77 -17.36
CA GLY A 924 -20.88 -28.27 -16.02
C GLY A 924 -19.71 -28.27 -15.01
N SER A 925 -18.46 -28.45 -15.46
CA SER A 925 -17.28 -28.56 -14.58
C SER A 925 -16.30 -27.41 -14.79
N TRP A 926 -16.42 -26.38 -13.95
CA TRP A 926 -15.53 -25.21 -13.98
C TRP A 926 -14.33 -25.45 -13.07
N GLU A 927 -13.22 -25.94 -13.64
CA GLU A 927 -11.95 -26.03 -12.92
C GLU A 927 -11.41 -24.63 -12.60
N GLY A 928 -10.85 -24.48 -11.40
CA GLY A 928 -10.15 -23.28 -10.99
C GLY A 928 -8.67 -23.51 -11.24
N ILE A 929 -8.06 -22.69 -12.09
CA ILE A 929 -6.62 -22.72 -12.31
C ILE A 929 -5.91 -21.84 -11.28
N SER A 930 -4.68 -22.20 -10.93
CA SER A 930 -3.86 -21.40 -10.02
C SER A 930 -3.47 -20.06 -10.65
N VAL A 931 -2.97 -19.13 -9.83
CA VAL A 931 -2.49 -17.83 -10.33
C VAL A 931 -1.26 -18.05 -11.21
N GLU A 932 -0.43 -19.02 -10.83
CA GLU A 932 0.81 -19.43 -11.46
C GLU A 932 0.55 -20.07 -12.83
N GLU A 933 -0.38 -21.04 -12.91
CA GLU A 933 -0.84 -21.63 -14.17
C GLU A 933 -1.41 -20.57 -15.12
N PHE A 934 -2.17 -19.61 -14.60
CA PHE A 934 -2.72 -18.51 -15.38
C PHE A 934 -1.61 -17.61 -15.95
N TRP A 935 -0.59 -17.23 -15.17
CA TRP A 935 0.53 -16.44 -15.70
C TRP A 935 1.45 -17.22 -16.65
N GLN A 936 1.62 -18.53 -16.45
CA GLN A 936 2.31 -19.40 -17.41
C GLN A 936 1.55 -19.51 -18.74
N ALA A 937 0.23 -19.62 -18.69
CA ALA A 937 -0.63 -19.57 -19.88
C ALA A 937 -0.55 -18.20 -20.57
N LYS A 938 -0.53 -17.08 -19.82
CA LYS A 938 -0.33 -15.74 -20.39
C LYS A 938 1.01 -15.64 -21.11
N SER A 939 2.08 -16.11 -20.47
CA SER A 939 3.47 -15.99 -20.96
C SER A 939 3.83 -16.98 -22.08
N SER A 940 2.90 -17.85 -22.47
CA SER A 940 3.00 -18.71 -23.66
C SER A 940 2.03 -18.30 -24.78
N LEU A 941 1.15 -17.33 -24.52
CA LEU A 941 0.24 -16.70 -25.49
C LEU A 941 0.69 -15.29 -25.93
N VAL A 942 1.64 -14.68 -25.20
CA VAL A 942 2.27 -13.38 -25.45
C VAL A 942 3.72 -13.60 -25.84
#